data_AF-A0A6C2UC87-F1
#
_entry.id   AF-A0A6C2UC87-F1
#
_cell.length_a   1.000
_cell.length_b   1.000
_cell.length_c   1.000
_cell.angle_alpha   90.00
_cell.angle_beta   90.00
_cell.angle_gamma   90.00
#
_symmetry.space_group_name_H-M   'P 1'
#
loop_
_entity.id
_entity.type
_entity.pdbx_description
1 polymer ?
#
loop_
_entity_poly.entity_id
_entity_poly.type
_entity_poly.pdbx_seq_one_letter_code
_entity_poly.pdbx_strand_id
1 'polypeptide(L)'
;MVGGTVLPRLGMANEAEWKHLVQRLAAKKERLASMIDEAQRKQLCIDYAETSFNVITLFQQAAQHDHDHMDRVREIFKTYGRYPKIDPVHTERLPLTELEGCIDVAESAMAELELQLARKARPAAPPDLGQGQMELAPFAYRLDGKPVFPSSLVWAPETDIHRQAFGHMGGGYLQISQLEPDGTPDPRNLQRSIERTREQVEKNVAPIVYLMGHSPGKWQQEKHPEILHGGRNFTQYDIDSPLVRGWIKNLCEGMLPALSKACGDQPMMHLVANEPHFATAKGGWKASNGLSDITLEKFHRWLEAKYESIAALNQVYGTSHSGWDEVLFHNQPVGNRQIDPRLRGTPVWYDWNRFNQERVSDWFTYLKEQSQANDAGRKAPMSIKMLGFTLSRNTRDGGMDIEYLTKLQDVMGADLRVAPSGAQFFGKHEEGMDPETGWQAHYAYDWSEQSMYLDFSKSLCPEKVFYDSEWHGFGAVSWRHFGMGRAYVRSALWLAFTHGMGVIKPWLWGRGEDGALSSKTDHVGELATQPIAVDAFGRTMKELNAHAEHVVALVPARRDFLIYYCEESAIQDEGYTAGFKELYEALKLLNLNVGFTTPNEMGRLDAATQTVLVPPTPFISTNSLERLKAFKGRVVLVGESFGKNEVGAPRAAGGIPAPFATLKHDHSFALVQPLETVLSPVAPKPLVAVAVTDKGGRKAVGVAMGQATDAKSGNMLLVLNNLGKDPRVVSIDPDLKVADLIHHRKIQNRIKLQPCDVRLLMVAM
;
A
#
# COMPACT_ATOMS: atom_id res chain seq x y z
N MET A 1 22.14 20.52 31.60
CA MET A 1 21.71 21.89 31.93
C MET A 1 22.48 22.87 31.08
N VAL A 2 21.91 23.29 29.96
CA VAL A 2 22.32 24.48 29.18
C VAL A 2 21.04 25.04 28.56
N GLY A 3 20.73 26.29 28.90
CA GLY A 3 19.96 27.23 28.07
C GLY A 3 18.52 26.91 27.74
N GLY A 4 17.59 27.17 28.66
CA GLY A 4 16.21 27.43 28.31
C GLY A 4 16.11 28.76 27.56
N THR A 5 16.05 28.70 26.23
CA THR A 5 15.59 29.83 25.42
C THR A 5 14.09 29.96 25.66
N VAL A 6 13.73 30.96 26.46
CA VAL A 6 12.36 31.45 26.58
C VAL A 6 11.95 31.94 25.19
N LEU A 7 11.10 31.17 24.50
CA LEU A 7 10.39 31.66 23.32
C LEU A 7 9.63 32.92 23.75
N PRO A 8 9.82 34.07 23.06
CA PRO A 8 9.12 35.31 23.40
C PRO A 8 7.61 35.08 23.31
N ARG A 9 6.83 35.85 24.09
CA ARG A 9 5.36 35.79 24.14
C ARG A 9 4.73 35.87 22.74
N LEU A 10 4.58 34.71 22.10
CA LEU A 10 3.87 34.49 20.83
C LEU A 10 2.35 34.78 20.97
N GLY A 11 1.84 34.83 22.20
CA GLY A 11 0.39 34.88 22.47
C GLY A 11 -0.38 36.05 21.87
N MET A 12 0.10 37.30 21.97
CA MET A 12 -0.72 38.45 21.50
C MET A 12 -0.70 38.63 19.97
N ALA A 13 0.44 38.37 19.32
CA ALA A 13 0.53 38.45 17.86
C ALA A 13 -0.25 37.31 17.20
N ASN A 14 -0.16 36.09 17.75
CA ASN A 14 -0.92 34.93 17.26
C ASN A 14 -2.43 35.10 17.48
N GLU A 15 -2.87 35.74 18.58
CA GLU A 15 -4.30 36.00 18.84
C GLU A 15 -4.91 37.00 17.85
N ALA A 16 -4.18 38.04 17.47
CA ALA A 16 -4.63 38.99 16.46
C ALA A 16 -4.68 38.35 15.06
N GLU A 17 -3.64 37.57 14.73
CA GLU A 17 -3.58 36.78 13.50
C GLU A 17 -4.71 35.74 13.43
N TRP A 18 -4.96 35.02 14.52
CA TRP A 18 -6.06 34.07 14.67
C TRP A 18 -7.41 34.72 14.33
N LYS A 19 -7.74 35.84 14.98
CA LYS A 19 -9.00 36.57 14.73
C LYS A 19 -9.12 37.00 13.27
N HIS A 20 -8.03 37.46 12.67
CA HIS A 20 -8.01 37.85 11.27
C HIS A 20 -8.26 36.65 10.34
N LEU A 21 -7.59 35.51 10.58
CA LEU A 21 -7.76 34.29 9.78
C LEU A 21 -9.17 33.70 9.94
N VAL A 22 -9.75 33.70 11.14
CA VAL A 22 -11.13 33.26 11.38
C VAL A 22 -12.12 34.10 10.57
N GLN A 23 -11.99 35.44 10.61
CA GLN A 23 -12.85 36.34 9.83
C GLN A 23 -12.68 36.13 8.32
N ARG A 24 -11.43 36.00 7.86
CA ARG A 24 -11.12 35.76 6.45
C ARG A 24 -11.69 34.42 5.98
N LEU A 25 -11.55 33.35 6.78
CA LEU A 25 -12.10 32.04 6.44
C LEU A 25 -13.64 32.07 6.41
N ALA A 26 -14.29 32.74 7.36
CA ALA A 26 -15.75 32.88 7.37
C ALA A 26 -16.27 33.53 6.07
N ALA A 27 -15.66 34.65 5.65
CA ALA A 27 -16.02 35.31 4.39
C ALA A 27 -15.77 34.44 3.15
N LYS A 28 -14.67 33.67 3.14
CA LYS A 28 -14.35 32.74 2.04
C LYS A 28 -15.31 31.56 1.98
N LYS A 29 -15.68 31.00 3.13
CA LYS A 29 -16.63 29.89 3.26
C LYS A 29 -18.02 30.30 2.82
N GLU A 30 -18.48 31.49 3.20
CA GLU A 30 -19.77 32.05 2.74
C GLU A 30 -19.78 32.27 1.23
N ARG A 31 -18.71 32.85 0.67
CA ARG A 31 -18.59 33.01 -0.78
C ARG A 31 -18.59 31.68 -1.51
N LEU A 32 -17.84 30.69 -1.01
CA LEU A 32 -17.80 29.35 -1.61
C LEU A 32 -19.19 28.69 -1.59
N ALA A 33 -19.93 28.77 -0.47
CA ALA A 33 -21.29 28.25 -0.39
C ALA A 33 -22.22 28.90 -1.43
N SER A 34 -22.19 30.24 -1.55
CA SER A 34 -22.98 30.96 -2.55
C SER A 34 -22.64 30.55 -3.99
N MET A 35 -21.36 30.30 -4.28
CA MET A 35 -20.94 29.82 -5.60
C MET A 35 -21.36 28.37 -5.87
N ILE A 36 -21.38 27.51 -4.85
CA ILE A 36 -21.93 26.15 -4.93
C ILE A 36 -23.42 26.22 -5.27
N ASP A 37 -24.20 27.05 -4.56
CA ASP A 37 -25.63 27.23 -4.82
C ASP A 37 -25.91 27.78 -6.23
N GLU A 38 -25.08 28.71 -6.72
CA GLU A 38 -25.18 29.20 -8.10
C GLU A 38 -24.88 28.10 -9.12
N ALA A 39 -23.80 27.34 -8.92
CA ALA A 39 -23.41 26.24 -9.79
C ALA A 39 -24.48 25.14 -9.81
N GLN A 40 -25.05 24.79 -8.66
CA GLN A 40 -26.14 23.82 -8.53
C GLN A 40 -27.40 24.27 -9.29
N ARG A 41 -27.83 25.53 -9.14
CA ARG A 41 -28.97 26.08 -9.91
C ARG A 41 -28.73 26.05 -11.42
N LYS A 42 -27.46 26.14 -11.85
CA LYS A 42 -27.05 26.01 -13.26
C LYS A 42 -26.77 24.56 -13.69
N GLN A 43 -27.04 23.57 -12.83
CA GLN A 43 -26.82 22.14 -13.06
C GLN A 43 -25.36 21.82 -13.44
N LEU A 44 -24.41 22.50 -12.78
CA LEU A 44 -22.98 22.21 -12.88
C LEU A 44 -22.56 21.21 -11.80
N CYS A 45 -21.41 20.56 -12.00
CA CYS A 45 -20.84 19.61 -11.05
C CYS A 45 -20.36 20.34 -9.79
N ILE A 46 -20.94 20.02 -8.63
CA ILE A 46 -20.59 20.65 -7.35
C ILE A 46 -19.82 19.72 -6.41
N ASP A 47 -19.76 18.42 -6.71
CA ASP A 47 -19.24 17.38 -5.82
C ASP A 47 -17.83 17.65 -5.28
N TYR A 48 -16.96 18.21 -6.13
CA TYR A 48 -15.60 18.57 -5.76
C TYR A 48 -15.55 19.78 -4.81
N ALA A 49 -16.39 20.79 -5.04
CA ALA A 49 -16.46 21.97 -4.19
C ALA A 49 -17.14 21.67 -2.85
N GLU A 50 -18.15 20.80 -2.83
CA GLU A 50 -18.76 20.29 -1.59
C GLU A 50 -17.76 19.52 -0.73
N THR A 51 -16.89 18.73 -1.37
CA THR A 51 -15.77 18.06 -0.67
C THR A 51 -14.89 19.10 0.03
N SER A 52 -14.47 20.13 -0.70
CA SER A 52 -13.67 21.22 -0.14
C SER A 52 -14.38 21.94 1.00
N PHE A 53 -15.69 22.20 0.85
CA PHE A 53 -16.50 22.84 1.89
C PHE A 53 -16.60 21.98 3.17
N ASN A 54 -16.77 20.67 3.01
CA ASN A 54 -16.80 19.72 4.13
C ASN A 54 -15.45 19.65 4.85
N VAL A 55 -14.34 19.58 4.11
CA VAL A 55 -12.99 19.59 4.68
C VAL A 55 -12.72 20.90 5.42
N ILE A 56 -13.07 22.06 4.84
CA ILE A 56 -12.97 23.36 5.52
C ILE A 56 -13.77 23.35 6.82
N THR A 57 -14.96 22.77 6.83
CA THR A 57 -15.81 22.72 8.02
C THR A 57 -15.19 21.85 9.12
N LEU A 58 -14.67 20.67 8.77
CA LEU A 58 -13.97 19.80 9.71
C LEU A 58 -12.74 20.47 10.30
N PHE A 59 -11.91 21.11 9.47
CA PHE A 59 -10.69 21.76 9.94
C PHE A 59 -10.93 23.10 10.63
N GLN A 60 -12.02 23.82 10.33
CA GLN A 60 -12.42 24.99 11.09
C GLN A 60 -12.74 24.61 12.54
N GLN A 61 -13.45 23.50 12.75
CA GLN A 61 -13.73 22.96 14.08
C GLN A 61 -12.46 22.47 14.77
N ALA A 62 -11.61 21.73 14.05
CA ALA A 62 -10.32 21.25 14.55
C ALA A 62 -9.40 22.39 15.00
N ALA A 63 -9.23 23.42 14.16
CA ALA A 63 -8.39 24.57 14.47
C ALA A 63 -8.91 25.32 15.70
N GLN A 64 -10.23 25.49 15.83
CA GLN A 64 -10.83 26.11 17.03
C GLN A 64 -10.53 25.27 18.28
N HIS A 65 -10.71 23.94 18.19
CA HIS A 65 -10.41 23.05 19.29
C HIS A 65 -8.92 23.11 19.68
N ASP A 66 -8.01 23.07 18.72
CA ASP A 66 -6.57 23.09 18.95
C ASP A 66 -6.10 24.45 19.50
N HIS A 67 -6.71 25.55 19.06
CA HIS A 67 -6.51 26.89 19.63
C HIS A 67 -6.87 26.93 21.12
N ASP A 68 -8.05 26.39 21.47
CA ASP A 68 -8.56 26.41 22.83
C ASP A 68 -7.85 25.40 23.76
N HIS A 69 -7.21 24.37 23.19
CA HIS A 69 -6.59 23.26 23.92
C HIS A 69 -5.12 23.01 23.54
N MET A 70 -4.35 24.06 23.27
CA MET A 70 -2.96 23.95 22.79
C MET A 70 -2.06 23.10 23.70
N ASP A 71 -2.28 23.09 25.03
CA ASP A 71 -1.51 22.24 25.94
C ASP A 71 -1.71 20.75 25.67
N ARG A 72 -2.93 20.36 25.27
CA ARG A 72 -3.24 18.98 24.89
C ARG A 72 -2.56 18.61 23.57
N VAL A 73 -2.54 19.51 22.59
CA VAL A 73 -1.81 19.32 21.32
C VAL A 73 -0.33 19.05 21.61
N ARG A 74 0.30 19.90 22.44
CA ARG A 74 1.71 19.74 22.83
C ARG A 74 1.97 18.41 23.54
N GLU A 75 1.06 17.97 24.40
CA GLU A 75 1.17 16.67 25.09
C GLU A 75 1.17 15.51 24.10
N ILE A 76 0.21 15.50 23.16
CA ILE A 76 0.07 14.46 22.14
C ILE A 76 1.31 14.43 21.25
N PHE A 77 1.75 15.57 20.72
CA PHE A 77 2.90 15.62 19.81
C PHE A 77 4.20 15.17 20.47
N LYS A 78 4.37 15.43 21.78
CA LYS A 78 5.53 14.97 22.56
C LYS A 78 5.61 13.46 22.72
N THR A 79 4.55 12.71 22.42
CA THR A 79 4.59 11.24 22.40
C THR A 79 5.42 10.69 21.24
N TYR A 80 5.64 11.49 20.19
CA TYR A 80 6.56 11.12 19.12
C TYR A 80 8.00 11.15 19.64
N GLY A 81 8.67 9.99 19.66
CA GLY A 81 10.04 9.90 20.20
C GLY A 81 11.09 10.75 19.48
N ARG A 82 10.78 11.28 18.29
CA ARG A 82 11.64 12.20 17.52
C ARG A 82 11.17 13.66 17.58
N TYR A 83 10.13 13.96 18.36
CA TYR A 83 9.60 15.33 18.55
C TYR A 83 10.68 16.38 18.85
N PRO A 84 11.76 16.10 19.63
CA PRO A 84 12.83 17.08 19.84
C PRO A 84 13.59 17.51 18.57
N LYS A 85 13.42 16.80 17.45
CA LYS A 85 14.00 17.15 16.14
C LYS A 85 13.05 17.95 15.25
N ILE A 86 11.81 18.15 15.69
CA ILE A 86 10.77 18.84 14.93
C ILE A 86 10.84 20.32 15.30
N ASP A 87 10.77 21.18 14.29
CA ASP A 87 10.70 22.61 14.52
C ASP A 87 9.44 22.94 15.33
N PRO A 88 9.56 23.59 16.51
CA PRO A 88 8.41 23.96 17.33
C PRO A 88 7.34 24.76 16.59
N VAL A 89 7.68 25.47 15.50
CA VAL A 89 6.72 26.21 14.68
C VAL A 89 5.56 25.34 14.21
N HIS A 90 5.81 24.06 13.89
CA HIS A 90 4.79 23.12 13.42
C HIS A 90 3.77 22.72 14.49
N THR A 91 4.09 22.95 15.77
CA THR A 91 3.18 22.71 16.89
C THR A 91 2.54 24.01 17.35
N GLU A 92 3.36 25.04 17.58
CA GLU A 92 2.93 26.30 18.18
C GLU A 92 2.08 27.17 17.25
N ARG A 93 2.11 26.92 15.93
CA ARG A 93 1.25 27.59 14.93
C ARG A 93 0.17 26.69 14.34
N LEU A 94 -0.03 25.46 14.85
CA LEU A 94 -0.92 24.48 14.22
C LEU A 94 -2.31 25.05 13.86
N PRO A 95 -3.06 25.71 14.76
CA PRO A 95 -4.37 26.27 14.43
C PRO A 95 -4.33 27.33 13.32
N LEU A 96 -3.29 28.17 13.30
CA LEU A 96 -3.12 29.20 12.26
C LEU A 96 -2.85 28.55 10.91
N THR A 97 -1.93 27.57 10.87
CA THR A 97 -1.60 26.81 9.66
C THR A 97 -2.80 26.04 9.11
N GLU A 98 -3.66 25.51 9.98
CA GLU A 98 -4.90 24.86 9.56
C GLU A 98 -5.89 25.86 8.93
N LEU A 99 -6.07 27.05 9.52
CA LEU A 99 -6.92 28.09 8.92
C LEU A 99 -6.36 28.63 7.59
N GLU A 100 -5.04 28.83 7.51
CA GLU A 100 -4.35 29.20 6.27
C GLU A 100 -4.58 28.15 5.19
N GLY A 101 -4.44 26.86 5.53
CA GLY A 101 -4.74 25.74 4.63
C GLY A 101 -6.20 25.72 4.20
N CYS A 102 -7.15 25.99 5.09
CA CYS A 102 -8.57 26.08 4.76
C CYS A 102 -8.88 27.22 3.80
N ILE A 103 -8.26 28.39 3.99
CA ILE A 103 -8.41 29.54 3.09
C ILE A 103 -7.90 29.19 1.69
N ASP A 104 -6.74 28.55 1.61
CA ASP A 104 -6.15 28.09 0.34
C ASP A 104 -7.03 27.03 -0.35
N VAL A 105 -7.62 26.10 0.41
CA VAL A 105 -8.64 25.15 -0.11
C VAL A 105 -9.86 25.91 -0.67
N ALA A 106 -10.38 26.90 0.05
CA ALA A 106 -11.52 27.69 -0.41
C ALA A 106 -11.19 28.46 -1.70
N GLU A 107 -10.01 29.10 -1.76
CA GLU A 107 -9.56 29.86 -2.92
C GLU A 107 -9.38 28.95 -4.15
N SER A 108 -8.80 27.77 -3.97
CA SER A 108 -8.67 26.77 -5.03
C SER A 108 -10.04 26.28 -5.55
N ALA A 109 -10.98 25.96 -4.65
CA ALA A 109 -12.31 25.49 -5.03
C ALA A 109 -13.13 26.58 -5.76
N MET A 110 -13.07 27.83 -5.28
CA MET A 110 -13.70 28.96 -5.95
C MET A 110 -13.11 29.21 -7.34
N ALA A 111 -11.79 29.14 -7.50
CA ALA A 111 -11.16 29.34 -8.81
C ALA A 111 -11.63 28.30 -9.85
N GLU A 112 -11.82 27.04 -9.45
CA GLU A 112 -12.40 26.02 -10.33
C GLU A 112 -13.88 26.31 -10.65
N LEU A 113 -14.69 26.66 -9.64
CA LEU A 113 -16.09 27.03 -9.85
C LEU A 113 -16.24 28.26 -10.77
N GLU A 114 -15.36 29.26 -10.67
CA GLU A 114 -15.34 30.41 -11.59
C GLU A 114 -15.14 29.94 -13.04
N LEU A 115 -14.26 28.98 -13.29
CA LEU A 115 -14.08 28.38 -14.61
C LEU A 115 -15.31 27.59 -15.06
N GLN A 116 -15.97 26.86 -14.16
CA GLN A 116 -17.20 26.13 -14.46
C GLN A 116 -18.37 27.07 -14.81
N LEU A 117 -18.59 28.10 -14.00
CA LEU A 117 -19.62 29.13 -14.21
C LEU A 117 -19.39 29.89 -15.52
N ALA A 118 -18.12 30.13 -15.87
CA ALA A 118 -17.73 30.73 -17.14
C ALA A 118 -17.74 29.73 -18.33
N ARG A 119 -18.13 28.47 -18.12
CA ARG A 119 -18.14 27.39 -19.13
C ARG A 119 -16.78 27.10 -19.77
N LYS A 120 -15.69 27.39 -19.03
CA LYS A 120 -14.30 27.14 -19.43
C LYS A 120 -13.76 25.80 -18.91
N ALA A 121 -14.45 25.21 -17.93
CA ALA A 121 -14.19 23.87 -17.41
C ALA A 121 -15.53 23.16 -17.18
N ARG A 122 -15.55 21.84 -17.34
CA ARG A 122 -16.73 21.00 -17.05
C ARG A 122 -16.24 19.65 -16.52
N PRO A 123 -15.83 19.57 -15.24
CA PRO A 123 -15.36 18.31 -14.66
C PRO A 123 -16.45 17.23 -14.73
N ALA A 124 -16.02 15.97 -14.84
CA ALA A 124 -16.91 14.83 -14.83
C ALA A 124 -17.54 14.65 -13.44
N ALA A 125 -18.85 14.42 -13.40
CA ALA A 125 -19.55 14.12 -12.15
C ALA A 125 -19.19 12.71 -11.66
N PRO A 126 -18.77 12.54 -10.39
CA PRO A 126 -18.57 11.24 -9.80
C PRO A 126 -19.91 10.52 -9.55
N PRO A 127 -19.92 9.18 -9.44
CA PRO A 127 -21.06 8.46 -8.90
C PRO A 127 -21.29 8.79 -7.41
N ASP A 128 -22.55 8.79 -6.97
CA ASP A 128 -22.92 8.90 -5.56
C ASP A 128 -22.79 7.53 -4.88
N LEU A 129 -21.73 7.34 -4.09
CA LEU A 129 -21.48 6.10 -3.36
C LEU A 129 -22.46 5.88 -2.19
N GLY A 130 -23.25 6.89 -1.81
CA GLY A 130 -24.30 6.80 -0.80
C GLY A 130 -25.62 6.23 -1.32
N GLN A 131 -25.71 5.93 -2.61
CA GLN A 131 -26.90 5.38 -3.26
C GLN A 131 -26.52 4.24 -4.21
N GLY A 132 -27.49 3.40 -4.58
CA GLY A 132 -27.26 2.27 -5.49
C GLY A 132 -26.71 1.02 -4.78
N GLN A 133 -26.56 -0.06 -5.54
CA GLN A 133 -26.12 -1.36 -5.03
C GLN A 133 -24.64 -1.59 -5.36
N MET A 134 -23.83 -1.76 -4.32
CA MET A 134 -22.41 -2.11 -4.43
C MET A 134 -22.22 -3.62 -4.52
N GLU A 135 -21.30 -4.08 -5.38
CA GLU A 135 -20.83 -5.47 -5.43
C GLU A 135 -19.33 -5.56 -5.68
N LEU A 136 -18.71 -6.65 -5.21
CA LEU A 136 -17.34 -6.99 -5.58
C LEU A 136 -17.36 -7.76 -6.90
N ALA A 137 -16.62 -7.28 -7.90
CA ALA A 137 -16.46 -7.95 -9.19
C ALA A 137 -14.96 -8.08 -9.54
N PRO A 138 -14.60 -8.85 -10.59
CA PRO A 138 -13.24 -8.81 -11.13
C PRO A 138 -12.80 -7.38 -11.43
N PHE A 139 -11.53 -7.10 -11.11
CA PHE A 139 -10.79 -5.84 -11.31
C PHE A 139 -11.20 -4.66 -10.42
N ALA A 140 -12.49 -4.49 -10.10
CA ALA A 140 -12.99 -3.38 -9.28
C ALA A 140 -14.29 -3.74 -8.55
N TYR A 141 -14.63 -2.95 -7.54
CA TYR A 141 -16.02 -2.88 -7.06
C TYR A 141 -16.92 -2.28 -8.13
N ARG A 142 -18.22 -2.60 -8.12
CA ARG A 142 -19.21 -2.01 -9.02
C ARG A 142 -20.36 -1.40 -8.25
N LEU A 143 -20.77 -0.21 -8.67
CA LEU A 143 -22.01 0.43 -8.26
C LEU A 143 -22.98 0.41 -9.44
N ASP A 144 -24.09 -0.31 -9.29
CA ASP A 144 -25.09 -0.52 -10.35
C ASP A 144 -24.44 -0.95 -11.69
N GLY A 145 -23.49 -1.88 -11.60
CA GLY A 145 -22.76 -2.44 -12.73
C GLY A 145 -21.56 -1.62 -13.25
N LYS A 146 -21.36 -0.37 -12.77
CA LYS A 146 -20.23 0.47 -13.18
C LYS A 146 -19.07 0.39 -12.18
N PRO A 147 -17.81 0.30 -12.63
CA PRO A 147 -16.68 0.22 -11.71
C PRO A 147 -16.59 1.47 -10.83
N VAL A 148 -16.22 1.26 -9.57
CA VAL A 148 -15.96 2.30 -8.57
C VAL A 148 -14.83 1.88 -7.64
N PHE A 149 -14.28 2.86 -6.93
CA PHE A 149 -13.18 2.75 -5.99
C PHE A 149 -13.63 3.24 -4.61
N PRO A 150 -14.11 2.33 -3.75
CA PRO A 150 -14.45 2.68 -2.37
C PRO A 150 -13.25 3.24 -1.60
N SER A 151 -13.50 4.23 -0.76
CA SER A 151 -12.49 4.86 0.08
C SER A 151 -13.03 5.29 1.44
N SER A 152 -12.12 5.47 2.39
CA SER A 152 -12.33 6.14 3.68
C SER A 152 -10.95 6.47 4.27
N LEU A 153 -10.87 6.94 5.52
CA LEU A 153 -9.62 7.09 6.27
C LEU A 153 -9.61 6.16 7.49
N VAL A 154 -8.43 5.73 7.93
CA VAL A 154 -8.29 4.97 9.18
C VAL A 154 -8.77 5.85 10.34
N TRP A 155 -9.63 5.29 11.21
CA TRP A 155 -10.25 5.93 12.38
C TRP A 155 -11.21 7.10 12.13
N ALA A 156 -11.57 7.42 10.89
CA ALA A 156 -12.57 8.46 10.62
C ALA A 156 -13.93 8.13 11.29
N PRO A 157 -14.56 9.10 11.97
CA PRO A 157 -15.94 8.99 12.42
C PRO A 157 -16.91 8.67 11.27
N GLU A 158 -17.97 7.92 11.58
CA GLU A 158 -19.00 7.52 10.62
C GLU A 158 -20.15 8.56 10.57
N THR A 159 -19.82 9.84 10.37
CA THR A 159 -20.80 10.92 10.17
C THR A 159 -20.95 11.30 8.69
N ASP A 160 -22.04 11.98 8.33
CA ASP A 160 -22.32 12.33 6.93
C ASP A 160 -21.21 13.20 6.31
N ILE A 161 -20.71 14.19 7.06
CA ILE A 161 -19.66 15.08 6.57
C ILE A 161 -18.35 14.33 6.26
N HIS A 162 -18.01 13.30 7.05
CA HIS A 162 -16.83 12.46 6.79
C HIS A 162 -17.04 11.57 5.57
N ARG A 163 -18.22 10.95 5.43
CA ARG A 163 -18.56 10.13 4.26
C ARG A 163 -18.53 10.93 2.96
N GLN A 164 -19.12 12.13 2.97
CA GLN A 164 -19.14 13.02 1.81
C GLN A 164 -17.75 13.54 1.43
N ALA A 165 -16.83 13.64 2.39
CA ALA A 165 -15.45 14.07 2.14
C ALA A 165 -14.51 12.92 1.76
N PHE A 166 -14.64 11.73 2.38
CA PHE A 166 -13.62 10.68 2.34
C PHE A 166 -14.08 9.38 1.67
N GLY A 167 -15.38 9.21 1.45
CA GLY A 167 -16.00 8.04 0.83
C GLY A 167 -16.82 7.17 1.79
N HIS A 168 -17.52 6.20 1.22
CA HIS A 168 -18.55 5.38 1.89
C HIS A 168 -18.05 3.97 2.25
N MET A 169 -16.90 3.84 2.90
CA MET A 169 -16.40 2.55 3.39
C MET A 169 -16.54 2.40 4.90
N GLY A 170 -16.95 1.21 5.34
CA GLY A 170 -17.27 0.90 6.73
C GLY A 170 -16.39 -0.18 7.33
N GLY A 171 -16.70 -0.58 8.56
CA GLY A 171 -16.10 -1.76 9.14
C GLY A 171 -16.48 -2.07 10.59
N GLY A 172 -15.84 -3.12 11.07
CA GLY A 172 -15.92 -3.59 12.44
C GLY A 172 -14.59 -4.21 12.89
N TYR A 173 -14.52 -4.61 14.15
CA TYR A 173 -13.31 -5.14 14.74
C TYR A 173 -13.63 -6.37 15.60
N LEU A 174 -12.95 -7.47 15.29
CA LEU A 174 -13.13 -8.78 15.93
C LEU A 174 -11.84 -9.14 16.65
N GLN A 175 -11.87 -9.44 17.94
CA GLN A 175 -10.65 -9.80 18.67
C GLN A 175 -10.93 -10.89 19.67
N ILE A 176 -10.00 -11.83 19.84
CA ILE A 176 -10.13 -12.94 20.80
C ILE A 176 -10.28 -12.48 22.26
N SER A 177 -9.95 -11.22 22.57
CA SER A 177 -10.20 -10.59 23.87
C SER A 177 -11.68 -10.30 24.14
N GLN A 178 -12.54 -10.40 23.11
CA GLN A 178 -13.99 -10.28 23.22
C GLN A 178 -14.65 -11.59 23.68
N LEU A 179 -13.87 -12.66 23.84
CA LEU A 179 -14.36 -13.94 24.35
C LEU A 179 -14.33 -13.99 25.87
N GLU A 180 -15.36 -14.57 26.45
CA GLU A 180 -15.43 -14.98 27.83
C GLU A 180 -14.64 -16.28 28.07
N PRO A 181 -14.33 -16.65 29.33
CA PRO A 181 -13.55 -17.85 29.65
C PRO A 181 -14.14 -19.18 29.14
N ASP A 182 -15.45 -19.22 28.88
CA ASP A 182 -16.15 -20.37 28.28
C ASP A 182 -16.00 -20.43 26.75
N GLY A 183 -15.35 -19.43 26.14
CA GLY A 183 -15.13 -19.31 24.71
C GLY A 183 -16.27 -18.66 23.94
N THR A 184 -17.31 -18.11 24.58
CA THR A 184 -18.38 -17.39 23.90
C THR A 184 -18.08 -15.88 23.82
N PRO A 185 -18.59 -15.14 22.82
CA PRO A 185 -18.42 -13.69 22.80
C PRO A 185 -19.22 -12.98 23.90
N ASP A 186 -18.67 -11.90 24.48
CA ASP A 186 -19.41 -11.02 25.40
C ASP A 186 -20.70 -10.52 24.70
N PRO A 187 -21.90 -10.76 25.26
CA PRO A 187 -23.16 -10.44 24.62
C PRO A 187 -23.32 -8.95 24.28
N ARG A 188 -22.73 -8.04 25.08
CA ARG A 188 -22.81 -6.60 24.85
C ARG A 188 -21.94 -6.17 23.67
N ASN A 189 -20.74 -6.74 23.54
CA ASN A 189 -19.87 -6.51 22.40
C ASN A 189 -20.48 -7.04 21.10
N LEU A 190 -21.07 -8.24 21.13
CA LEU A 190 -21.79 -8.80 19.99
C LEU A 190 -22.95 -7.89 19.57
N GLN A 191 -23.83 -7.52 20.50
CA GLN A 191 -24.98 -6.67 20.22
C GLN A 191 -24.59 -5.30 19.64
N ARG A 192 -23.57 -4.65 20.21
CA ARG A 192 -23.04 -3.38 19.69
C ARG A 192 -22.47 -3.50 18.28
N SER A 193 -21.82 -4.63 17.98
CA SER A 193 -21.27 -4.89 16.65
C SER A 193 -22.37 -5.09 15.62
N ILE A 194 -23.46 -5.77 16.00
CA ILE A 194 -24.68 -5.91 15.16
C ILE A 194 -25.32 -4.55 14.91
N GLU A 195 -25.53 -3.74 15.94
CA GLU A 195 -26.14 -2.41 15.83
C GLU A 195 -25.34 -1.49 14.92
N ARG A 196 -24.02 -1.40 15.13
CA ARG A 196 -23.13 -0.63 14.25
C ARG A 196 -23.17 -1.12 12.81
N THR A 197 -23.29 -2.43 12.59
CA THR A 197 -23.38 -2.99 11.24
C THR A 197 -24.69 -2.58 10.56
N ARG A 198 -25.82 -2.65 11.28
CA ARG A 198 -27.12 -2.20 10.76
C ARG A 198 -27.13 -0.72 10.42
N GLU A 199 -26.56 0.11 11.28
CA GLU A 199 -26.44 1.56 11.02
C GLU A 199 -25.62 1.86 9.76
N GLN A 200 -24.53 1.13 9.53
CA GLN A 200 -23.74 1.23 8.30
C GLN A 200 -24.54 0.82 7.06
N VAL A 201 -25.32 -0.26 7.16
CA VAL A 201 -26.21 -0.72 6.07
C VAL A 201 -27.29 0.32 5.75
N GLU A 202 -27.93 0.89 6.78
CA GLU A 202 -28.95 1.95 6.64
C GLU A 202 -28.41 3.21 5.93
N LYS A 203 -27.11 3.47 6.07
CA LYS A 203 -26.40 4.61 5.47
C LYS A 203 -25.73 4.28 4.13
N ASN A 204 -26.05 3.12 3.55
CA ASN A 204 -25.44 2.60 2.31
C ASN A 204 -23.90 2.61 2.33
N VAL A 205 -23.31 2.20 3.45
CA VAL A 205 -21.85 2.08 3.58
C VAL A 205 -21.39 0.73 3.04
N ALA A 206 -20.48 0.74 2.07
CA ALA A 206 -19.96 -0.45 1.42
C ALA A 206 -18.54 -0.26 0.81
N PRO A 207 -17.64 -1.25 0.93
CA PRO A 207 -17.79 -2.50 1.70
C PRO A 207 -17.71 -2.27 3.22
N ILE A 208 -18.26 -3.21 3.99
CA ILE A 208 -18.09 -3.32 5.44
C ILE A 208 -16.93 -4.29 5.72
N VAL A 209 -15.81 -3.76 6.20
CA VAL A 209 -14.59 -4.55 6.43
C VAL A 209 -14.42 -4.90 7.91
N TYR A 210 -14.40 -6.17 8.27
CA TYR A 210 -14.12 -6.63 9.64
C TYR A 210 -12.63 -6.95 9.80
N LEU A 211 -11.93 -6.13 10.57
CA LEU A 211 -10.54 -6.38 10.94
C LEU A 211 -10.47 -7.37 12.12
N MET A 212 -9.76 -8.46 11.92
CA MET A 212 -9.36 -9.35 13.01
C MET A 212 -8.15 -8.78 13.75
N GLY A 213 -8.36 -8.57 15.05
CA GLY A 213 -7.40 -8.03 15.99
C GLY A 213 -6.29 -9.00 16.37
N HIS A 214 -5.26 -8.47 16.99
CA HIS A 214 -3.97 -9.16 17.14
C HIS A 214 -3.51 -9.34 18.59
N SER A 215 -4.35 -9.01 19.58
CA SER A 215 -3.99 -9.06 21.00
C SER A 215 -4.88 -10.04 21.79
N PRO A 216 -4.32 -10.85 22.69
CA PRO A 216 -5.11 -11.65 23.63
C PRO A 216 -5.68 -10.78 24.76
N GLY A 217 -6.83 -11.17 25.29
CA GLY A 217 -7.46 -10.57 26.48
C GLY A 217 -6.70 -10.88 27.77
N LYS A 218 -7.02 -10.15 28.84
CA LYS A 218 -6.34 -10.26 30.13
C LYS A 218 -6.40 -11.68 30.72
N TRP A 219 -7.60 -12.29 30.74
CA TRP A 219 -7.77 -13.63 31.30
C TRP A 219 -7.02 -14.71 30.50
N GLN A 220 -6.93 -14.54 29.18
CA GLN A 220 -6.20 -15.47 28.29
C GLN A 220 -4.71 -15.46 28.65
N GLN A 221 -4.14 -14.27 28.86
CA GLN A 221 -2.73 -14.10 29.23
C GLN A 221 -2.43 -14.59 30.66
N GLU A 222 -3.32 -14.30 31.61
CA GLU A 222 -3.13 -14.70 33.02
C GLU A 222 -3.24 -16.21 33.20
N LYS A 223 -4.17 -16.86 32.49
CA LYS A 223 -4.39 -18.30 32.58
C LYS A 223 -3.42 -19.12 31.72
N HIS A 224 -3.02 -18.56 30.59
CA HIS A 224 -2.18 -19.23 29.58
C HIS A 224 -1.05 -18.32 29.11
N PRO A 225 -0.08 -17.96 29.98
CA PRO A 225 1.02 -17.07 29.61
C PRO A 225 1.89 -17.62 28.48
N GLU A 226 1.91 -18.95 28.29
CA GLU A 226 2.66 -19.63 27.22
C GLU A 226 2.22 -19.22 25.81
N ILE A 227 0.99 -18.71 25.63
CA ILE A 227 0.52 -18.22 24.32
C ILE A 227 1.32 -17.02 23.83
N LEU A 228 2.09 -16.35 24.70
CA LEU A 228 2.88 -15.17 24.32
C LEU A 228 4.24 -15.56 23.72
N HIS A 229 4.66 -16.83 23.86
CA HIS A 229 5.92 -17.33 23.30
C HIS A 229 5.85 -17.34 21.78
N GLY A 230 6.69 -16.56 21.10
CA GLY A 230 6.57 -16.40 19.65
C GLY A 230 5.67 -15.24 19.20
N GLY A 231 4.97 -14.58 20.12
CA GLY A 231 4.20 -13.38 19.82
C GLY A 231 5.08 -12.24 19.29
N ARG A 232 4.54 -11.43 18.37
CA ARG A 232 5.15 -10.28 17.69
C ARG A 232 4.26 -9.05 17.77
N ASN A 233 4.68 -7.94 17.16
CA ASN A 233 4.04 -6.64 17.35
C ASN A 233 2.54 -6.63 17.01
N PHE A 234 2.20 -7.11 15.81
CA PHE A 234 0.83 -7.17 15.32
C PHE A 234 0.29 -8.60 15.18
N THR A 235 0.86 -9.53 15.95
CA THR A 235 0.29 -10.85 16.25
C THR A 235 0.88 -11.28 17.59
N GLN A 236 0.28 -10.84 18.70
CA GLN A 236 0.88 -10.87 20.04
C GLN A 236 0.79 -12.22 20.74
N TYR A 237 0.53 -13.27 19.98
CA TYR A 237 0.36 -14.63 20.45
C TYR A 237 1.03 -15.63 19.50
N ASP A 238 1.21 -16.85 19.97
CA ASP A 238 1.72 -17.97 19.20
C ASP A 238 0.67 -18.48 18.21
N ILE A 239 0.95 -18.36 16.91
CA ILE A 239 0.10 -18.88 15.83
C ILE A 239 0.06 -20.41 15.77
N ASP A 240 1.02 -21.07 16.43
CA ASP A 240 1.09 -22.52 16.53
C ASP A 240 0.32 -23.05 17.75
N SER A 241 -0.12 -22.18 18.67
CA SER A 241 -0.84 -22.58 19.88
C SER A 241 -2.26 -23.11 19.56
N PRO A 242 -2.60 -24.34 19.99
CA PRO A 242 -3.95 -24.89 19.87
C PRO A 242 -5.00 -24.05 20.59
N LEU A 243 -4.63 -23.39 21.71
CA LEU A 243 -5.54 -22.51 22.46
C LEU A 243 -5.92 -21.28 21.63
N VAL A 244 -4.93 -20.62 21.04
CA VAL A 244 -5.13 -19.45 20.17
C VAL A 244 -5.97 -19.83 18.97
N ARG A 245 -5.65 -20.93 18.30
CA ARG A 245 -6.46 -21.44 17.18
C ARG A 245 -7.90 -21.69 17.63
N GLY A 246 -8.10 -22.38 18.76
CA GLY A 246 -9.44 -22.61 19.34
C GLY A 246 -10.21 -21.31 19.60
N TRP A 247 -9.58 -20.30 20.16
CA TRP A 247 -10.22 -19.00 20.39
C TRP A 247 -10.57 -18.26 19.10
N ILE A 248 -9.72 -18.32 18.06
CA ILE A 248 -10.07 -17.74 16.76
C ILE A 248 -11.30 -18.44 16.16
N LYS A 249 -11.35 -19.77 16.22
CA LYS A 249 -12.52 -20.53 15.78
C LYS A 249 -13.78 -20.10 16.54
N ASN A 250 -13.71 -20.03 17.86
CA ASN A 250 -14.83 -19.62 18.69
C ASN A 250 -15.27 -18.17 18.42
N LEU A 251 -14.33 -17.26 18.17
CA LEU A 251 -14.61 -15.88 17.77
C LEU A 251 -15.37 -15.84 16.44
N CYS A 252 -14.90 -16.59 15.44
CA CYS A 252 -15.57 -16.67 14.15
C CYS A 252 -16.98 -17.28 14.29
N GLU A 253 -17.12 -18.42 14.96
CA GLU A 253 -18.40 -19.11 15.20
C GLU A 253 -19.40 -18.23 15.98
N GLY A 254 -18.93 -17.48 16.98
CA GLY A 254 -19.78 -16.67 17.85
C GLY A 254 -20.17 -15.30 17.28
N MET A 255 -19.32 -14.70 16.44
CA MET A 255 -19.54 -13.33 15.94
C MET A 255 -20.06 -13.28 14.50
N LEU A 256 -19.44 -14.03 13.59
CA LEU A 256 -19.65 -13.85 12.16
C LEU A 256 -21.08 -14.17 11.68
N PRO A 257 -21.78 -15.21 12.17
CA PRO A 257 -23.14 -15.50 11.68
C PRO A 257 -24.12 -14.33 11.89
N ALA A 258 -24.04 -13.66 13.04
CA ALA A 258 -24.90 -12.53 13.37
C ALA A 258 -24.51 -11.27 12.58
N LEU A 259 -23.21 -11.04 12.37
CA LEU A 259 -22.71 -9.91 11.59
C LEU A 259 -23.04 -10.06 10.11
N SER A 260 -22.85 -11.26 9.54
CA SER A 260 -23.26 -11.56 8.16
C SER A 260 -24.75 -11.31 7.94
N LYS A 261 -25.60 -11.72 8.89
CA LYS A 261 -27.03 -11.42 8.83
C LYS A 261 -27.32 -9.92 8.93
N ALA A 262 -26.57 -9.19 9.76
CA ALA A 262 -26.73 -7.74 9.91
C ALA A 262 -26.28 -6.98 8.66
N CYS A 263 -25.28 -7.47 7.91
CA CYS A 263 -24.84 -6.88 6.64
C CYS A 263 -25.90 -6.95 5.53
N GLY A 264 -26.87 -7.87 5.60
CA GLY A 264 -27.86 -8.07 4.54
C GLY A 264 -27.16 -8.30 3.19
N ASP A 265 -27.52 -7.53 2.17
CA ASP A 265 -26.89 -7.62 0.84
C ASP A 265 -25.61 -6.79 0.71
N GLN A 266 -25.25 -5.95 1.70
CA GLN A 266 -24.06 -5.08 1.59
C GLN A 266 -22.76 -5.88 1.55
N PRO A 267 -21.84 -5.59 0.61
CA PRO A 267 -20.55 -6.27 0.52
C PRO A 267 -19.78 -6.27 1.84
N MET A 268 -19.37 -7.45 2.27
CA MET A 268 -18.59 -7.69 3.49
C MET A 268 -17.20 -8.21 3.13
N MET A 269 -16.19 -7.89 3.92
CA MET A 269 -14.82 -8.42 3.76
C MET A 269 -14.21 -8.77 5.11
N HIS A 270 -13.40 -9.83 5.16
CA HIS A 270 -12.56 -10.18 6.30
C HIS A 270 -11.13 -9.68 6.09
N LEU A 271 -10.69 -8.71 6.88
CA LEU A 271 -9.28 -8.31 6.96
C LEU A 271 -8.64 -9.08 8.12
N VAL A 272 -7.96 -10.19 7.85
CA VAL A 272 -7.65 -11.20 8.90
C VAL A 272 -6.37 -10.90 9.69
N ALA A 273 -5.59 -9.91 9.30
CA ALA A 273 -4.45 -9.43 10.08
C ALA A 273 -4.07 -8.00 9.73
N ASN A 274 -3.52 -7.29 10.71
CA ASN A 274 -2.86 -6.00 10.56
C ASN A 274 -1.35 -6.22 10.49
N GLU A 275 -0.68 -5.84 9.41
CA GLU A 275 0.80 -5.85 9.29
C GLU A 275 1.49 -7.09 9.89
N PRO A 276 1.07 -8.31 9.54
CA PRO A 276 1.63 -9.49 10.14
C PRO A 276 3.11 -9.64 9.78
N HIS A 277 3.93 -9.93 10.78
CA HIS A 277 5.35 -10.22 10.59
C HIS A 277 5.86 -11.10 11.74
N PHE A 278 6.39 -12.27 11.41
CA PHE A 278 6.83 -13.28 12.37
C PHE A 278 8.35 -13.32 12.51
N ALA A 279 8.97 -12.15 12.75
CA ALA A 279 10.43 -12.00 12.84
C ALA A 279 11.05 -13.05 13.76
N THR A 280 12.14 -13.69 13.37
CA THR A 280 12.81 -14.68 14.22
C THR A 280 14.28 -14.38 14.42
N ALA A 281 14.86 -13.48 13.63
CA ALA A 281 16.27 -13.14 13.71
C ALA A 281 16.59 -12.34 14.98
N LYS A 282 17.78 -12.58 15.54
CA LYS A 282 18.28 -11.83 16.70
C LYS A 282 18.28 -10.32 16.43
N GLY A 283 17.63 -9.56 17.30
CA GLY A 283 17.46 -8.11 17.14
C GLY A 283 16.32 -7.70 16.19
N GLY A 284 15.63 -8.66 15.59
CA GLY A 284 14.41 -8.45 14.82
C GLY A 284 13.22 -8.02 15.69
N TRP A 285 12.15 -7.57 15.05
CA TRP A 285 11.01 -6.95 15.73
C TRP A 285 10.34 -7.89 16.72
N LYS A 286 10.51 -7.61 18.03
CA LYS A 286 10.00 -8.45 19.13
C LYS A 286 10.47 -9.92 19.06
N ALA A 287 11.57 -10.21 18.36
CA ALA A 287 12.14 -11.55 18.29
C ALA A 287 12.58 -12.07 19.67
N SER A 288 12.88 -11.17 20.61
CA SER A 288 13.17 -11.49 22.02
C SER A 288 12.04 -12.18 22.77
N ASN A 289 10.82 -12.18 22.23
CA ASN A 289 9.71 -12.99 22.75
C ASN A 289 9.91 -14.49 22.50
N GLY A 290 10.98 -14.87 21.80
CA GLY A 290 11.37 -16.26 21.61
C GLY A 290 10.49 -17.02 20.63
N LEU A 291 10.52 -18.34 20.80
CA LEU A 291 9.78 -19.35 20.03
C LEU A 291 9.24 -20.41 21.00
N SER A 292 8.00 -20.85 20.81
CA SER A 292 7.39 -21.89 21.66
C SER A 292 7.99 -23.27 21.39
N ASP A 293 7.83 -24.19 22.33
CA ASP A 293 8.21 -25.60 22.12
C ASP A 293 7.41 -26.21 20.96
N ILE A 294 6.14 -25.81 20.80
CA ILE A 294 5.27 -26.26 19.70
C ILE A 294 5.86 -25.88 18.34
N THR A 295 6.35 -24.65 18.19
CA THR A 295 7.01 -24.21 16.95
C THR A 295 8.29 -25.03 16.70
N LEU A 296 9.09 -25.33 17.72
CA LEU A 296 10.31 -26.14 17.57
C LEU A 296 9.99 -27.59 17.16
N GLU A 297 9.01 -28.22 17.79
CA GLU A 297 8.57 -29.56 17.40
C GLU A 297 8.07 -29.61 15.95
N LYS A 298 7.34 -28.58 15.50
CA LYS A 298 6.94 -28.45 14.09
C LYS A 298 8.14 -28.32 13.17
N PHE A 299 9.16 -27.55 13.57
CA PHE A 299 10.39 -27.41 12.80
C PHE A 299 11.16 -28.73 12.70
N HIS A 300 11.30 -29.47 13.80
CA HIS A 300 11.97 -30.77 13.81
C HIS A 300 11.26 -31.80 12.93
N ARG A 301 9.92 -31.85 12.96
CA ARG A 301 9.14 -32.68 12.02
C ARG A 301 9.29 -32.24 10.57
N TRP A 302 9.38 -30.93 10.32
CA TRP A 302 9.62 -30.41 8.97
C TRP A 302 10.99 -30.83 8.44
N LEU A 303 12.03 -30.77 9.27
CA LEU A 303 13.37 -31.25 8.92
C LEU A 303 13.40 -32.77 8.70
N GLU A 304 12.72 -33.53 9.54
CA GLU A 304 12.58 -34.98 9.39
C GLU A 304 11.93 -35.34 8.05
N ALA A 305 10.87 -34.64 7.65
CA ALA A 305 10.23 -34.84 6.36
C ALA A 305 11.14 -34.45 5.18
N LYS A 306 11.96 -33.40 5.34
CA LYS A 306 12.85 -32.91 4.27
C LYS A 306 14.09 -33.79 4.07
N TYR A 307 14.72 -34.24 5.16
CA TYR A 307 16.02 -34.93 5.13
C TYR A 307 15.92 -36.44 5.33
N GLU A 308 14.77 -36.94 5.77
CA GLU A 308 14.46 -38.35 6.06
C GLU A 308 15.29 -38.97 7.22
N SER A 309 16.49 -38.46 7.49
CA SER A 309 17.36 -38.90 8.58
C SER A 309 18.25 -37.77 9.11
N ILE A 310 18.61 -37.84 10.39
CA ILE A 310 19.53 -36.88 11.01
C ILE A 310 20.92 -36.91 10.37
N ALA A 311 21.36 -38.07 9.86
CA ALA A 311 22.64 -38.22 9.17
C ALA A 311 22.68 -37.42 7.86
N ALA A 312 21.59 -37.42 7.08
CA ALA A 312 21.48 -36.62 5.87
C ALA A 312 21.47 -35.11 6.17
N LEU A 313 20.76 -34.69 7.22
CA LEU A 313 20.81 -33.30 7.70
C LEU A 313 22.24 -32.92 8.11
N ASN A 314 22.89 -33.74 8.94
CA ASN A 314 24.25 -33.50 9.43
C ASN A 314 25.26 -33.34 8.29
N GLN A 315 25.12 -34.13 7.22
CA GLN A 315 25.95 -34.01 6.01
C GLN A 315 25.77 -32.65 5.34
N VAL A 316 24.54 -32.14 5.24
CA VAL A 316 24.25 -30.84 4.61
C VAL A 316 24.63 -29.67 5.52
N TYR A 317 24.36 -29.78 6.82
CA TYR A 317 24.61 -28.71 7.80
C TYR A 317 26.08 -28.64 8.25
N GLY A 318 26.85 -29.71 8.02
CA GLY A 318 28.21 -29.82 8.54
C GLY A 318 28.23 -29.98 10.07
N THR A 319 27.26 -30.73 10.60
CA THR A 319 27.05 -30.93 12.04
C THR A 319 27.12 -32.42 12.41
N SER A 320 26.94 -32.74 13.69
CA SER A 320 26.97 -34.10 14.22
C SER A 320 25.89 -34.32 15.28
N HIS A 321 24.67 -33.84 15.01
CA HIS A 321 23.53 -33.97 15.90
C HIS A 321 23.18 -35.44 16.12
N SER A 322 22.90 -35.81 17.37
CA SER A 322 22.48 -37.17 17.73
C SER A 322 20.98 -37.41 17.48
N GLY A 323 20.18 -36.34 17.46
CA GLY A 323 18.74 -36.36 17.24
C GLY A 323 18.21 -35.01 16.73
N TRP A 324 16.93 -34.98 16.35
CA TRP A 324 16.30 -33.78 15.81
C TRP A 324 16.18 -32.64 16.84
N ASP A 325 16.03 -32.99 18.12
CA ASP A 325 15.93 -32.05 19.25
C ASP A 325 17.23 -31.27 19.51
N GLU A 326 18.35 -31.70 18.95
CA GLU A 326 19.61 -30.96 18.96
C GLU A 326 19.72 -29.91 17.85
N VAL A 327 18.82 -29.92 16.85
CA VAL A 327 18.87 -29.00 15.71
C VAL A 327 18.22 -27.67 16.05
N LEU A 328 19.05 -26.63 16.18
CA LEU A 328 18.72 -25.25 16.60
C LEU A 328 18.04 -25.16 17.98
N PHE A 329 18.42 -24.14 18.75
CA PHE A 329 17.79 -23.80 20.04
C PHE A 329 17.79 -24.89 21.13
N HIS A 330 18.54 -25.97 20.95
CA HIS A 330 18.69 -27.05 21.92
C HIS A 330 19.05 -26.53 23.31
N ASN A 331 18.30 -26.94 24.33
CA ASN A 331 18.45 -26.51 25.72
C ASN A 331 18.49 -24.99 25.93
N GLN A 332 17.92 -24.19 25.03
CA GLN A 332 17.84 -22.74 25.19
C GLN A 332 16.50 -22.33 25.83
N PRO A 333 16.52 -21.38 26.78
CA PRO A 333 15.29 -20.81 27.32
C PRO A 333 14.56 -20.02 26.22
N VAL A 334 13.22 -19.96 26.29
CA VAL A 334 12.35 -19.39 25.26
C VAL A 334 12.86 -18.05 24.72
N GLY A 335 13.17 -17.08 25.60
CA GLY A 335 13.61 -15.74 25.19
C GLY A 335 14.93 -15.69 24.38
N ASN A 336 15.75 -16.75 24.44
CA ASN A 336 17.00 -16.85 23.69
C ASN A 336 16.84 -17.53 22.33
N ARG A 337 15.67 -18.10 22.04
CA ARG A 337 15.40 -18.82 20.79
C ARG A 337 15.17 -17.83 19.64
N GLN A 338 16.26 -17.35 19.07
CA GLN A 338 16.30 -16.38 17.96
C GLN A 338 17.36 -16.81 16.96
N ILE A 339 17.01 -16.90 15.67
CA ILE A 339 17.96 -17.33 14.63
C ILE A 339 19.05 -16.27 14.47
N ASP A 340 20.31 -16.70 14.33
CA ASP A 340 21.42 -15.76 14.12
C ASP A 340 21.43 -15.28 12.66
N PRO A 341 21.27 -13.97 12.39
CA PRO A 341 21.31 -13.45 11.01
C PRO A 341 22.62 -13.74 10.28
N ARG A 342 23.72 -14.03 11.00
CA ARG A 342 25.00 -14.44 10.40
C ARG A 342 24.95 -15.80 9.71
N LEU A 343 23.88 -16.58 9.92
CA LEU A 343 23.65 -17.84 9.22
C LEU A 343 23.12 -17.64 7.79
N ARG A 344 22.76 -16.41 7.40
CA ARG A 344 22.33 -16.12 6.02
C ARG A 344 23.36 -16.61 5.00
N GLY A 345 22.89 -17.26 3.94
CA GLY A 345 23.72 -17.95 2.95
C GLY A 345 24.02 -19.42 3.26
N THR A 346 23.61 -19.94 4.43
CA THR A 346 23.83 -21.34 4.86
C THR A 346 22.55 -22.18 4.74
N PRO A 347 22.64 -23.53 4.79
CA PRO A 347 21.48 -24.42 4.83
C PRO A 347 20.54 -24.13 6.02
N VAL A 348 21.12 -23.88 7.20
CA VAL A 348 20.37 -23.63 8.45
C VAL A 348 19.43 -22.43 8.30
N TRP A 349 19.93 -21.35 7.71
CA TRP A 349 19.14 -20.15 7.49
C TRP A 349 18.01 -20.40 6.49
N TYR A 350 18.32 -21.03 5.36
CA TYR A 350 17.32 -21.31 4.33
C TYR A 350 16.16 -22.14 4.88
N ASP A 351 16.48 -23.25 5.54
CA ASP A 351 15.50 -24.17 6.09
C ASP A 351 14.63 -23.52 7.15
N TRP A 352 15.24 -22.76 8.07
CA TRP A 352 14.48 -22.05 9.10
C TRP A 352 13.51 -21.03 8.49
N ASN A 353 13.97 -20.23 7.53
CA ASN A 353 13.13 -19.23 6.88
C ASN A 353 12.01 -19.88 6.06
N ARG A 354 12.31 -20.99 5.37
CA ARG A 354 11.31 -21.72 4.58
C ARG A 354 10.25 -22.39 5.46
N PHE A 355 10.66 -23.02 6.55
CA PHE A 355 9.75 -23.51 7.58
C PHE A 355 8.87 -22.39 8.14
N ASN A 356 9.47 -21.24 8.46
CA ASN A 356 8.73 -20.10 8.99
C ASN A 356 7.69 -19.57 7.98
N GLN A 357 8.02 -19.57 6.69
CA GLN A 357 7.07 -19.25 5.61
C GLN A 357 5.90 -20.24 5.54
N GLU A 358 6.17 -21.54 5.67
CA GLU A 358 5.15 -22.58 5.57
C GLU A 358 4.19 -22.57 6.77
N ARG A 359 4.69 -22.45 8.01
CA ARG A 359 3.81 -22.38 9.19
C ARG A 359 2.95 -21.11 9.23
N VAL A 360 3.45 -20.00 8.70
CA VAL A 360 2.70 -18.74 8.59
C VAL A 360 1.66 -18.84 7.46
N SER A 361 2.01 -19.48 6.35
CA SER A 361 1.06 -19.81 5.27
C SER A 361 -0.09 -20.70 5.77
N ASP A 362 0.22 -21.71 6.59
CA ASP A 362 -0.79 -22.54 7.28
C ASP A 362 -1.70 -21.72 8.20
N TRP A 363 -1.12 -20.79 8.98
CA TRP A 363 -1.89 -19.89 9.82
C TRP A 363 -2.87 -19.02 9.03
N PHE A 364 -2.45 -18.41 7.92
CA PHE A 364 -3.36 -17.59 7.11
C PHE A 364 -4.42 -18.42 6.39
N THR A 365 -4.08 -19.64 5.99
CA THR A 365 -5.06 -20.60 5.45
C THR A 365 -6.13 -20.91 6.48
N TYR A 366 -5.70 -21.21 7.71
CA TYR A 366 -6.59 -21.42 8.84
C TYR A 366 -7.51 -20.20 9.09
N LEU A 367 -6.97 -18.98 9.10
CA LEU A 367 -7.78 -17.77 9.28
C LEU A 367 -8.83 -17.59 8.17
N LYS A 368 -8.46 -17.86 6.92
CA LYS A 368 -9.39 -17.81 5.77
C LYS A 368 -10.52 -18.80 5.96
N GLU A 369 -10.17 -20.06 6.23
CA GLU A 369 -11.11 -21.15 6.43
C GLU A 369 -12.08 -20.86 7.58
N GLN A 370 -11.57 -20.44 8.74
CA GLN A 370 -12.43 -20.14 9.90
C GLN A 370 -13.36 -18.95 9.64
N SER A 371 -12.88 -17.91 8.94
CA SER A 371 -13.73 -16.75 8.65
C SER A 371 -14.85 -17.11 7.66
N GLN A 372 -14.49 -17.74 6.53
CA GLN A 372 -15.45 -18.08 5.47
C GLN A 372 -16.39 -19.24 5.84
N ALA A 373 -15.98 -20.17 6.69
CA ALA A 373 -16.87 -21.23 7.18
C ALA A 373 -17.99 -20.69 8.09
N ASN A 374 -17.79 -19.53 8.73
CA ASN A 374 -18.67 -18.99 9.75
C ASN A 374 -19.43 -17.72 9.32
N ASP A 375 -19.31 -17.30 8.06
CA ASP A 375 -19.94 -16.08 7.54
C ASP A 375 -21.37 -16.28 7.00
N ALA A 376 -22.09 -17.29 7.51
CA ALA A 376 -23.43 -17.68 7.09
C ALA A 376 -23.55 -18.05 5.58
N GLY A 377 -22.46 -18.55 4.98
CA GLY A 377 -22.43 -19.03 3.60
C GLY A 377 -22.24 -17.90 2.58
N ARG A 378 -21.95 -16.68 3.03
CA ARG A 378 -21.68 -15.52 2.17
C ARG A 378 -20.41 -15.70 1.36
N LYS A 379 -19.43 -16.44 1.89
CA LYS A 379 -18.07 -16.55 1.32
C LYS A 379 -17.46 -15.17 1.06
N ALA A 380 -17.55 -14.29 2.05
CA ALA A 380 -16.99 -12.96 1.99
C ALA A 380 -15.49 -13.04 1.68
N PRO A 381 -14.97 -12.15 0.81
CA PRO A 381 -13.55 -12.11 0.46
C PRO A 381 -12.67 -11.94 1.69
N MET A 382 -11.55 -12.66 1.72
CA MET A 382 -10.48 -12.49 2.70
C MET A 382 -9.35 -11.61 2.13
N SER A 383 -8.83 -10.71 2.96
CA SER A 383 -7.66 -9.88 2.71
C SER A 383 -6.71 -9.86 3.92
N ILE A 384 -5.43 -9.58 3.68
CA ILE A 384 -4.37 -9.45 4.69
C ILE A 384 -3.73 -8.08 4.48
N LYS A 385 -3.57 -7.26 5.53
CA LYS A 385 -2.77 -6.03 5.43
C LYS A 385 -1.29 -6.38 5.42
N MET A 386 -0.78 -6.83 4.28
CA MET A 386 0.64 -7.15 4.12
C MET A 386 1.49 -5.89 4.21
N LEU A 387 2.64 -5.99 4.88
CA LEU A 387 3.63 -4.90 4.87
C LEU A 387 4.15 -4.69 3.44
N GLY A 388 3.92 -3.53 2.84
CA GLY A 388 4.34 -3.24 1.45
C GLY A 388 5.84 -3.48 1.22
N PHE A 389 6.64 -3.18 2.24
CA PHE A 389 8.09 -3.40 2.18
C PHE A 389 8.53 -4.87 2.20
N THR A 390 7.62 -5.82 2.45
CA THR A 390 7.95 -7.25 2.47
C THR A 390 8.55 -7.67 1.13
N LEU A 391 8.06 -7.10 0.03
CA LEU A 391 8.64 -7.31 -1.30
C LEU A 391 9.93 -6.50 -1.49
N SER A 392 9.93 -5.22 -1.11
CA SER A 392 11.00 -4.25 -1.44
C SER A 392 12.23 -4.30 -0.52
N ARG A 393 12.21 -5.10 0.56
CA ARG A 393 13.35 -5.30 1.47
C ARG A 393 13.95 -6.69 1.40
N ASN A 394 15.11 -6.88 2.01
CA ASN A 394 15.88 -8.13 2.02
C ASN A 394 15.70 -8.98 3.29
N THR A 395 14.90 -8.56 4.26
CA THR A 395 14.55 -9.38 5.43
C THR A 395 13.50 -10.41 5.04
N ARG A 396 13.74 -11.70 5.36
CA ARG A 396 12.83 -12.82 5.08
C ARG A 396 12.50 -13.69 6.29
N ASP A 397 13.03 -13.35 7.46
CA ASP A 397 12.79 -14.07 8.71
C ASP A 397 11.40 -13.82 9.32
N GLY A 398 10.58 -13.00 8.66
CA GLY A 398 9.19 -12.72 9.00
C GLY A 398 8.19 -13.81 8.62
N GLY A 399 8.60 -14.84 7.87
CA GLY A 399 7.72 -15.94 7.48
C GLY A 399 6.67 -15.57 6.42
N MET A 400 6.91 -14.50 5.66
CA MET A 400 5.94 -14.01 4.67
C MET A 400 6.27 -14.60 3.29
N ASP A 401 5.60 -15.68 2.89
CA ASP A 401 5.67 -16.20 1.51
C ASP A 401 4.76 -15.35 0.61
N ILE A 402 5.36 -14.38 -0.10
CA ILE A 402 4.59 -13.35 -0.82
C ILE A 402 3.80 -13.96 -1.97
N GLU A 403 4.34 -14.96 -2.68
CA GLU A 403 3.62 -15.63 -3.76
C GLU A 403 2.39 -16.38 -3.22
N TYR A 404 2.58 -17.18 -2.16
CA TYR A 404 1.51 -17.94 -1.55
C TYR A 404 0.41 -17.02 -1.01
N LEU A 405 0.79 -16.02 -0.21
CA LEU A 405 -0.16 -15.09 0.42
C LEU A 405 -0.89 -14.22 -0.61
N THR A 406 -0.26 -13.92 -1.75
CA THR A 406 -0.93 -13.28 -2.89
C THR A 406 -2.04 -14.15 -3.48
N LYS A 407 -1.75 -15.44 -3.66
CA LYS A 407 -2.74 -16.38 -4.21
C LYS A 407 -3.85 -16.71 -3.22
N LEU A 408 -3.53 -16.77 -1.93
CA LEU A 408 -4.47 -17.12 -0.86
C LEU A 408 -5.60 -16.08 -0.68
N GLN A 409 -5.28 -14.79 -0.78
CA GLN A 409 -6.25 -13.70 -0.58
C GLN A 409 -7.29 -13.65 -1.71
N ASP A 410 -8.55 -13.33 -1.42
CA ASP A 410 -9.58 -13.10 -2.44
C ASP A 410 -9.56 -11.63 -2.91
N VAL A 411 -9.19 -10.73 -2.00
CA VAL A 411 -8.86 -9.33 -2.25
C VAL A 411 -7.45 -9.09 -1.73
N MET A 412 -6.55 -8.73 -2.63
CA MET A 412 -5.15 -8.46 -2.31
C MET A 412 -5.03 -7.29 -1.35
N GLY A 413 -4.35 -7.46 -0.22
CA GLY A 413 -4.22 -6.40 0.77
C GLY A 413 -2.78 -6.00 1.05
N ALA A 414 -2.56 -4.71 1.33
CA ALA A 414 -1.30 -4.17 1.85
C ALA A 414 -1.50 -2.83 2.60
N ASP A 415 -0.39 -2.23 3.03
CA ASP A 415 -0.23 -0.87 3.59
C ASP A 415 0.86 -0.07 2.84
N LEU A 416 0.65 0.17 1.54
CA LEU A 416 1.73 0.63 0.67
C LEU A 416 2.23 2.02 1.09
N ARG A 417 3.53 2.24 0.93
CA ARG A 417 4.18 3.51 1.20
C ARG A 417 4.53 4.27 -0.07
N VAL A 418 4.37 5.59 0.00
CA VAL A 418 4.90 6.57 -0.96
C VAL A 418 5.27 7.83 -0.19
N ALA A 419 6.38 8.47 -0.54
CA ALA A 419 6.86 9.65 0.20
C ALA A 419 7.15 10.82 -0.76
N PRO A 420 6.67 12.05 -0.48
CA PRO A 420 6.90 13.21 -1.32
C PRO A 420 8.32 13.75 -1.17
N SER A 421 8.85 14.37 -2.23
CA SER A 421 10.06 15.20 -2.11
C SER A 421 9.87 16.26 -1.02
N GLY A 422 10.91 16.52 -0.23
CA GLY A 422 10.84 17.38 0.96
C GLY A 422 10.40 16.66 2.24
N ALA A 423 10.06 15.37 2.19
CA ALA A 423 9.79 14.59 3.40
C ALA A 423 11.04 14.45 4.27
N GLN A 424 10.85 14.59 5.58
CA GLN A 424 11.89 14.41 6.59
C GLN A 424 11.86 12.96 7.10
N PHE A 425 13.00 12.27 7.04
CA PHE A 425 13.13 10.86 7.44
C PHE A 425 13.80 10.72 8.81
N PHE A 426 13.28 9.82 9.64
CA PHE A 426 13.67 9.69 11.05
C PHE A 426 13.90 8.23 11.48
N GLY A 427 14.61 7.43 10.67
CA GLY A 427 14.88 6.01 10.95
C GLY A 427 16.15 5.51 10.28
N LYS A 428 16.46 4.21 10.43
CA LYS A 428 17.61 3.55 9.77
C LYS A 428 17.47 3.46 8.23
N HIS A 429 16.34 3.88 7.67
CA HIS A 429 16.00 3.76 6.25
C HIS A 429 16.16 5.09 5.53
N GLU A 430 17.39 5.61 5.54
CA GLU A 430 17.86 6.70 4.68
C GLU A 430 18.28 6.17 3.28
N GLU A 431 18.09 4.88 3.01
CA GLU A 431 18.32 4.27 1.70
C GLU A 431 17.43 4.94 0.65
N GLY A 432 18.07 5.52 -0.37
CA GLY A 432 17.40 6.32 -1.40
C GLY A 432 17.22 7.80 -1.07
N MET A 433 17.76 8.28 0.06
CA MET A 433 17.74 9.70 0.44
C MET A 433 19.05 10.44 0.15
N ASP A 434 20.02 9.75 -0.44
CA ASP A 434 21.23 10.41 -0.92
C ASP A 434 20.86 11.51 -1.94
N PRO A 435 21.28 12.77 -1.74
CA PRO A 435 20.86 13.87 -2.61
C PRO A 435 21.32 13.73 -4.07
N GLU A 436 22.36 12.93 -4.33
CA GLU A 436 22.95 12.76 -5.66
C GLU A 436 22.47 11.48 -6.36
N THR A 437 22.23 10.41 -5.60
CA THR A 437 21.98 9.05 -6.12
C THR A 437 20.65 8.45 -5.66
N GLY A 438 19.99 9.06 -4.68
CA GLY A 438 18.70 8.61 -4.15
C GLY A 438 17.51 8.97 -5.04
N TRP A 439 16.31 8.49 -4.69
CA TRP A 439 15.10 8.77 -5.46
C TRP A 439 14.81 10.27 -5.57
N GLN A 440 15.15 11.07 -4.54
CA GLN A 440 14.98 12.53 -4.56
C GLN A 440 15.85 13.23 -5.63
N ALA A 441 16.94 12.58 -6.06
CA ALA A 441 17.76 13.08 -7.15
C ALA A 441 17.07 12.99 -8.51
N HIS A 442 15.98 12.21 -8.64
CA HIS A 442 15.36 11.91 -9.93
C HIS A 442 13.85 12.16 -9.96
N TYR A 443 13.16 11.95 -8.84
CA TYR A 443 11.71 11.88 -8.77
C TYR A 443 11.12 12.93 -7.82
N ALA A 444 9.85 13.27 -8.06
CA ALA A 444 9.06 14.15 -7.22
C ALA A 444 8.54 13.42 -5.96
N TYR A 445 8.54 12.09 -5.95
CA TYR A 445 8.18 11.22 -4.83
C TYR A 445 8.73 9.79 -5.00
N ASP A 446 8.91 9.06 -3.90
CA ASP A 446 9.30 7.64 -3.91
C ASP A 446 8.12 6.75 -4.28
N TRP A 447 7.97 6.50 -5.58
CA TRP A 447 6.85 5.77 -6.17
C TRP A 447 7.05 4.25 -6.22
N SER A 448 8.30 3.81 -6.06
CA SER A 448 8.75 2.49 -6.48
C SER A 448 8.08 1.35 -5.72
N GLU A 449 8.01 1.42 -4.39
CA GLU A 449 7.42 0.37 -3.54
C GLU A 449 5.94 0.13 -3.86
N GLN A 450 5.14 1.20 -3.87
CA GLN A 450 3.71 1.15 -4.20
C GLN A 450 3.48 0.47 -5.56
N SER A 451 4.12 1.00 -6.60
CA SER A 451 3.92 0.49 -7.96
C SER A 451 4.42 -0.93 -8.13
N MET A 452 5.56 -1.28 -7.53
CA MET A 452 6.16 -2.60 -7.63
C MET A 452 5.32 -3.68 -6.97
N TYR A 453 4.76 -3.40 -5.78
CA TYR A 453 3.89 -4.34 -5.07
C TYR A 453 2.57 -4.57 -5.82
N LEU A 454 1.99 -3.51 -6.37
CA LEU A 454 0.80 -3.59 -7.22
C LEU A 454 1.07 -4.41 -8.49
N ASP A 455 2.18 -4.14 -9.20
CA ASP A 455 2.54 -4.88 -10.40
C ASP A 455 2.89 -6.35 -10.10
N PHE A 456 3.52 -6.67 -8.97
CA PHE A 456 3.72 -8.05 -8.51
C PHE A 456 2.39 -8.76 -8.30
N SER A 457 1.51 -8.16 -7.49
CA SER A 457 0.20 -8.72 -7.14
C SER A 457 -0.66 -8.96 -8.38
N LYS A 458 -0.74 -7.98 -9.28
CA LYS A 458 -1.50 -8.05 -10.53
C LYS A 458 -0.87 -8.94 -11.59
N SER A 459 0.41 -9.30 -11.46
CA SER A 459 1.01 -10.32 -12.33
C SER A 459 0.53 -11.72 -11.97
N LEU A 460 0.38 -12.01 -10.67
CA LEU A 460 -0.05 -13.32 -10.18
C LEU A 460 -1.57 -13.49 -10.20
N CYS A 461 -2.31 -12.40 -9.92
CA CYS A 461 -3.77 -12.39 -9.77
C CYS A 461 -4.36 -11.11 -10.40
N PRO A 462 -4.33 -10.95 -11.74
CA PRO A 462 -4.72 -9.71 -12.42
C PRO A 462 -6.17 -9.28 -12.14
N GLU A 463 -7.07 -10.25 -11.96
CA GLU A 463 -8.50 -10.07 -11.74
C GLU A 463 -8.89 -9.71 -10.31
N LYS A 464 -8.05 -9.96 -9.31
CA LYS A 464 -8.39 -9.67 -7.91
C LYS A 464 -8.33 -8.18 -7.63
N VAL A 465 -9.31 -7.65 -6.89
CA VAL A 465 -9.24 -6.27 -6.39
C VAL A 465 -8.08 -6.12 -5.41
N PHE A 466 -7.41 -4.97 -5.42
CA PHE A 466 -6.38 -4.63 -4.46
C PHE A 466 -6.91 -3.58 -3.47
N TYR A 467 -6.84 -3.90 -2.18
CA TYR A 467 -7.25 -3.07 -1.07
C TYR A 467 -6.03 -2.62 -0.26
N ASP A 468 -5.68 -1.35 -0.39
CA ASP A 468 -4.73 -0.75 0.54
C ASP A 468 -5.47 -0.31 1.80
N SER A 469 -5.24 -1.05 2.89
CA SER A 469 -6.02 -0.91 4.12
C SER A 469 -5.42 0.05 5.13
N GLU A 470 -4.23 0.58 4.84
CA GLU A 470 -3.51 1.58 5.63
C GLU A 470 -2.47 2.31 4.77
N TRP A 471 -2.93 3.03 3.74
CA TRP A 471 -2.00 3.64 2.78
C TRP A 471 -1.14 4.72 3.45
N HIS A 472 0.17 4.53 3.42
CA HIS A 472 1.18 5.39 4.01
C HIS A 472 1.71 6.43 3.02
N GLY A 473 0.80 7.13 2.33
CA GLY A 473 1.13 8.24 1.44
C GLY A 473 1.10 9.63 2.09
N PHE A 474 0.59 9.73 3.31
CA PHE A 474 0.47 10.99 4.08
C PHE A 474 1.37 11.05 5.31
N GLY A 475 2.08 9.97 5.60
CA GLY A 475 2.97 9.85 6.74
C GLY A 475 3.19 8.39 7.08
N ALA A 476 4.35 8.11 7.67
CA ALA A 476 4.66 6.81 8.25
C ALA A 476 5.59 7.01 9.43
N VAL A 477 5.72 6.02 10.32
CA VAL A 477 6.65 6.10 11.47
C VAL A 477 8.08 6.53 11.11
N SER A 478 8.53 6.27 9.88
CA SER A 478 9.86 6.62 9.40
C SER A 478 9.99 8.00 8.75
N TRP A 479 8.89 8.70 8.42
CA TRP A 479 8.96 9.99 7.72
C TRP A 479 7.77 10.90 8.00
N ARG A 480 7.99 12.22 7.95
CA ARG A 480 6.96 13.27 8.10
C ARG A 480 7.06 14.33 7.01
N HIS A 481 5.95 15.00 6.73
CA HIS A 481 5.91 16.17 5.85
C HIS A 481 4.87 17.17 6.35
N PHE A 482 5.22 18.46 6.41
CA PHE A 482 4.40 19.49 7.09
C PHE A 482 3.61 20.40 6.14
N GLY A 483 3.76 20.23 4.83
CA GLY A 483 3.02 21.00 3.82
C GLY A 483 2.77 20.21 2.54
N MET A 484 2.15 19.03 2.63
CA MET A 484 1.93 18.19 1.45
C MET A 484 1.06 18.88 0.41
N GLY A 485 1.56 18.96 -0.83
CA GLY A 485 0.88 19.66 -1.93
C GLY A 485 -0.16 18.82 -2.67
N ARG A 486 -1.21 19.48 -3.17
CA ARG A 486 -2.31 18.85 -3.94
C ARG A 486 -1.82 18.00 -5.11
N ALA A 487 -0.82 18.48 -5.84
CA ALA A 487 -0.30 17.81 -7.02
C ALA A 487 0.33 16.45 -6.68
N TYR A 488 1.10 16.36 -5.59
CA TYR A 488 1.66 15.10 -5.10
C TYR A 488 0.56 14.10 -4.75
N VAL A 489 -0.41 14.50 -3.92
CA VAL A 489 -1.50 13.63 -3.47
C VAL A 489 -2.26 13.07 -4.68
N ARG A 490 -2.63 13.96 -5.61
CA ARG A 490 -3.32 13.58 -6.84
C ARG A 490 -2.48 12.61 -7.68
N SER A 491 -1.19 12.92 -7.90
CA SER A 491 -0.28 12.10 -8.71
C SER A 491 -0.05 10.71 -8.11
N ALA A 492 0.20 10.62 -6.81
CA ALA A 492 0.47 9.35 -6.14
C ALA A 492 -0.73 8.40 -6.15
N LEU A 493 -1.94 8.96 -5.95
CA LEU A 493 -3.20 8.20 -6.05
C LEU A 493 -3.45 7.74 -7.49
N TRP A 494 -3.38 8.64 -8.48
CA TRP A 494 -3.54 8.24 -9.88
C TRP A 494 -2.57 7.14 -10.29
N LEU A 495 -1.31 7.21 -9.84
CA LEU A 495 -0.33 6.15 -10.07
C LEU A 495 -0.76 4.81 -9.44
N ALA A 496 -1.22 4.82 -8.19
CA ALA A 496 -1.72 3.62 -7.50
C ALA A 496 -2.88 2.95 -8.28
N PHE A 497 -3.90 3.73 -8.65
CA PHE A 497 -5.10 3.19 -9.31
C PHE A 497 -4.83 2.72 -10.74
N THR A 498 -3.95 3.41 -11.48
CA THR A 498 -3.52 2.95 -12.82
C THR A 498 -2.59 1.74 -12.78
N HIS A 499 -2.00 1.43 -11.62
CA HIS A 499 -1.29 0.17 -11.37
C HIS A 499 -2.19 -0.94 -10.81
N GLY A 500 -3.47 -0.65 -10.55
CA GLY A 500 -4.47 -1.65 -10.17
C GLY A 500 -4.91 -1.64 -8.72
N MET A 501 -4.67 -0.56 -7.96
CA MET A 501 -5.38 -0.31 -6.71
C MET A 501 -6.89 -0.21 -6.98
N GLY A 502 -7.72 -0.78 -6.10
CA GLY A 502 -9.18 -0.79 -6.26
C GLY A 502 -9.97 -0.34 -5.03
N VAL A 503 -9.35 -0.36 -3.85
CA VAL A 503 -9.92 0.18 -2.59
C VAL A 503 -8.77 0.79 -1.78
N ILE A 504 -9.03 1.89 -1.08
CA ILE A 504 -8.00 2.56 -0.28
C ILE A 504 -8.53 3.09 1.06
N LYS A 505 -7.72 2.93 2.12
CA LYS A 505 -7.94 3.52 3.44
C LYS A 505 -6.63 4.10 4.00
N PRO A 506 -6.31 5.37 3.74
CA PRO A 506 -5.06 5.97 4.20
C PRO A 506 -4.93 6.12 5.71
N TRP A 507 -3.68 6.11 6.17
CA TRP A 507 -3.26 6.47 7.53
C TRP A 507 -3.07 7.99 7.66
N LEU A 508 -3.77 8.71 8.53
CA LEU A 508 -5.02 8.38 9.23
C LEU A 508 -5.84 9.66 9.49
N TRP A 509 -7.11 9.51 9.89
CA TRP A 509 -7.92 10.59 10.47
C TRP A 509 -7.92 10.51 11.99
N GLY A 510 -6.98 11.22 12.61
CA GLY A 510 -6.74 11.24 14.05
C GLY A 510 -7.70 12.07 14.89
N ARG A 511 -8.79 12.61 14.33
CA ARG A 511 -9.67 13.57 15.00
C ARG A 511 -11.03 12.98 15.37
N GLY A 512 -11.52 13.36 16.54
CA GLY A 512 -12.90 13.11 16.97
C GLY A 512 -13.92 14.01 16.25
N GLU A 513 -15.21 13.78 16.49
CA GLU A 513 -16.29 14.61 15.95
C GLU A 513 -16.30 16.04 16.50
N ASP A 514 -15.64 16.27 17.64
CA ASP A 514 -15.43 17.58 18.25
C ASP A 514 -14.19 18.32 17.70
N GLY A 515 -13.42 17.67 16.81
CA GLY A 515 -12.17 18.19 16.27
C GLY A 515 -10.93 17.82 17.09
N ALA A 516 -11.07 17.20 18.26
CA ALA A 516 -9.95 16.88 19.14
C ALA A 516 -9.03 15.81 18.56
N LEU A 517 -7.70 16.01 18.69
CA LEU A 517 -6.72 14.97 18.37
C LEU A 517 -6.79 13.80 19.35
N SER A 518 -6.75 12.58 18.79
CA SER A 518 -6.64 11.36 19.58
C SER A 518 -5.27 11.26 20.24
N SER A 519 -5.20 10.75 21.47
CA SER A 519 -3.91 10.42 22.10
C SER A 519 -3.43 8.99 21.81
N LYS A 520 -4.03 8.31 20.81
CA LYS A 520 -3.62 6.97 20.40
C LYS A 520 -2.37 6.97 19.53
N THR A 521 -2.03 8.10 18.91
CA THR A 521 -0.83 8.32 18.10
C THR A 521 -0.40 9.79 18.20
N ASP A 522 0.70 10.16 17.54
CA ASP A 522 1.35 11.47 17.73
C ASP A 522 0.84 12.60 16.83
N HIS A 523 0.27 12.28 15.66
CA HIS A 523 -0.30 13.25 14.70
C HIS A 523 0.66 14.33 14.17
N VAL A 524 1.97 14.21 14.41
CA VAL A 524 2.95 15.21 14.00
C VAL A 524 3.13 15.15 12.49
N GLY A 525 2.67 16.16 11.73
CA GLY A 525 2.89 16.21 10.29
C GLY A 525 2.22 15.06 9.52
N GLU A 526 1.08 14.58 10.03
CA GLU A 526 0.24 13.55 9.41
C GLU A 526 -1.02 14.18 8.76
N LEU A 527 -1.87 13.36 8.14
CA LEU A 527 -3.05 13.82 7.39
C LEU A 527 -4.04 14.64 8.24
N ALA A 528 -4.21 14.28 9.51
CA ALA A 528 -5.16 14.90 10.44
C ALA A 528 -4.89 16.39 10.72
N THR A 529 -3.70 16.90 10.37
CA THR A 529 -3.29 18.31 10.59
C THR A 529 -3.03 19.04 9.27
N GLN A 530 -3.49 18.50 8.12
CA GLN A 530 -3.13 19.00 6.79
C GLN A 530 -4.37 19.17 5.88
N PRO A 531 -5.10 20.31 5.99
CA PRO A 531 -6.33 20.55 5.24
C PRO A 531 -6.18 20.40 3.72
N ILE A 532 -5.05 20.90 3.18
CA ILE A 532 -4.76 20.84 1.74
C ILE A 532 -4.62 19.39 1.24
N ALA A 533 -3.97 18.53 2.01
CA ALA A 533 -3.76 17.13 1.66
C ALA A 533 -5.07 16.33 1.75
N VAL A 534 -5.89 16.62 2.77
CA VAL A 534 -7.20 15.99 2.97
C VAL A 534 -8.18 16.37 1.86
N ASP A 535 -8.25 17.66 1.50
CA ASP A 535 -9.05 18.13 0.36
C ASP A 535 -8.60 17.45 -0.94
N ALA A 536 -7.29 17.38 -1.18
CA ALA A 536 -6.74 16.72 -2.36
C ALA A 536 -7.07 15.21 -2.41
N PHE A 537 -7.07 14.51 -1.27
CA PHE A 537 -7.49 13.11 -1.19
C PHE A 537 -8.96 12.95 -1.64
N GLY A 538 -9.88 13.64 -0.97
CA GLY A 538 -11.32 13.51 -1.23
C GLY A 538 -11.67 13.87 -2.68
N ARG A 539 -11.11 14.97 -3.19
CA ARG A 539 -11.34 15.41 -4.58
C ARG A 539 -10.75 14.43 -5.59
N THR A 540 -9.57 13.87 -5.33
CA THR A 540 -8.94 12.88 -6.23
C THR A 540 -9.73 11.57 -6.25
N MET A 541 -10.25 11.11 -5.11
CA MET A 541 -11.09 9.91 -5.09
C MET A 541 -12.39 10.11 -5.86
N LYS A 542 -13.00 11.31 -5.83
CA LYS A 542 -14.12 11.66 -6.72
C LYS A 542 -13.70 11.65 -8.19
N GLU A 543 -12.56 12.25 -8.52
CA GLU A 543 -12.03 12.29 -9.90
C GLU A 543 -11.76 10.88 -10.46
N LEU A 544 -11.15 10.00 -9.67
CA LEU A 544 -10.91 8.61 -10.02
C LEU A 544 -12.21 7.84 -10.25
N ASN A 545 -13.22 8.05 -9.38
CA ASN A 545 -14.53 7.43 -9.54
C ASN A 545 -15.30 7.94 -10.76
N ALA A 546 -15.21 9.23 -11.08
CA ALA A 546 -15.79 9.81 -12.29
C ALA A 546 -15.20 9.22 -13.59
N HIS A 547 -14.00 8.64 -13.50
CA HIS A 547 -13.28 8.02 -14.62
C HIS A 547 -12.96 6.53 -14.40
N ALA A 548 -13.65 5.85 -13.48
CA ALA A 548 -13.28 4.50 -13.06
C ALA A 548 -13.24 3.48 -14.21
N GLU A 549 -14.15 3.58 -15.19
CA GLU A 549 -14.12 2.72 -16.40
C GLU A 549 -12.81 2.89 -17.19
N HIS A 550 -12.34 4.12 -17.38
CA HIS A 550 -11.09 4.40 -18.08
C HIS A 550 -9.88 3.95 -17.24
N VAL A 551 -9.90 4.18 -15.93
CA VAL A 551 -8.83 3.77 -15.03
C VAL A 551 -8.67 2.25 -15.02
N VAL A 552 -9.77 1.50 -14.89
CA VAL A 552 -9.75 0.03 -14.94
C VAL A 552 -9.22 -0.46 -16.29
N ALA A 553 -9.62 0.17 -17.41
CA ALA A 553 -9.13 -0.19 -18.74
C ALA A 553 -7.63 0.07 -18.93
N LEU A 554 -7.07 1.06 -18.23
CA LEU A 554 -5.65 1.42 -18.28
C LEU A 554 -4.74 0.50 -17.47
N VAL A 555 -5.30 -0.29 -16.54
CA VAL A 555 -4.53 -1.33 -15.83
C VAL A 555 -4.21 -2.45 -16.82
N PRO A 556 -2.93 -2.76 -17.09
CA PRO A 556 -2.60 -3.78 -18.08
C PRO A 556 -3.16 -5.14 -17.70
N ALA A 557 -4.09 -5.66 -18.51
CA ALA A 557 -4.61 -7.03 -18.38
C ALA A 557 -3.51 -8.07 -18.66
N ARG A 558 -2.50 -7.69 -19.43
CA ARG A 558 -1.34 -8.50 -19.81
C ARG A 558 -0.06 -7.71 -19.59
N ARG A 559 0.98 -8.39 -19.10
CA ARG A 559 2.33 -7.87 -18.90
C ARG A 559 3.30 -8.62 -19.78
N ASP A 560 4.12 -7.92 -20.56
CA ASP A 560 4.94 -8.52 -21.61
C ASP A 560 6.39 -8.77 -21.16
N PHE A 561 6.84 -8.00 -20.17
CA PHE A 561 8.19 -8.08 -19.61
C PHE A 561 8.09 -8.45 -18.13
N LEU A 562 8.46 -9.69 -17.80
CA LEU A 562 8.26 -10.25 -16.47
C LEU A 562 9.59 -10.43 -15.76
N ILE A 563 9.73 -9.80 -14.59
CA ILE A 563 10.88 -9.99 -13.71
C ILE A 563 10.74 -11.35 -13.00
N TYR A 564 11.77 -12.18 -13.09
CA TYR A 564 11.83 -13.47 -12.43
C TYR A 564 12.12 -13.30 -10.94
N TYR A 565 11.08 -13.43 -10.12
CA TYR A 565 11.18 -13.42 -8.67
C TYR A 565 11.54 -14.81 -8.13
N CYS A 566 12.64 -14.90 -7.39
CA CYS A 566 13.24 -16.12 -6.87
C CYS A 566 13.31 -16.03 -5.33
N GLU A 567 12.40 -16.72 -4.65
CA GLU A 567 12.33 -16.72 -3.18
C GLU A 567 13.62 -17.28 -2.57
N GLU A 568 14.27 -18.25 -3.22
CA GLU A 568 15.51 -18.84 -2.72
C GLU A 568 16.64 -17.81 -2.63
N SER A 569 16.79 -16.94 -3.63
CA SER A 569 17.72 -15.81 -3.55
C SER A 569 17.25 -14.74 -2.58
N ALA A 570 15.93 -14.47 -2.50
CA ALA A 570 15.42 -13.49 -1.55
C ALA A 570 15.69 -13.88 -0.08
N ILE A 571 15.66 -15.18 0.23
CA ILE A 571 15.99 -15.71 1.56
C ILE A 571 17.50 -15.60 1.83
N GLN A 572 18.33 -15.99 0.86
CA GLN A 572 19.77 -16.22 1.08
C GLN A 572 20.67 -15.01 0.82
N ASP A 573 20.25 -14.06 -0.01
CA ASP A 573 21.11 -12.99 -0.50
C ASP A 573 20.60 -11.60 -0.09
N GLU A 574 21.48 -10.80 0.50
CA GLU A 574 21.12 -9.45 0.98
C GLU A 574 20.95 -8.44 -0.16
N GLY A 575 21.58 -8.68 -1.32
CA GLY A 575 21.60 -7.80 -2.47
C GLY A 575 20.51 -8.09 -3.50
N TYR A 576 19.89 -9.27 -3.47
CA TYR A 576 18.88 -9.72 -4.44
C TYR A 576 17.76 -8.70 -4.62
N THR A 577 17.20 -8.20 -3.52
CA THR A 577 16.07 -7.27 -3.57
C THR A 577 16.44 -5.92 -4.19
N ALA A 578 17.62 -5.38 -3.86
CA ALA A 578 18.12 -4.17 -4.50
C ALA A 578 18.29 -4.42 -6.01
N GLY A 579 18.89 -5.55 -6.39
CA GLY A 579 19.13 -5.91 -7.78
C GLY A 579 17.87 -5.94 -8.65
N PHE A 580 16.78 -6.53 -8.17
CA PHE A 580 15.53 -6.54 -8.95
C PHE A 580 14.76 -5.22 -8.88
N LYS A 581 14.91 -4.41 -7.83
CA LYS A 581 14.32 -3.07 -7.75
C LYS A 581 14.92 -2.15 -8.81
N GLU A 582 16.24 -2.15 -8.99
CA GLU A 582 16.92 -1.38 -10.04
C GLU A 582 16.44 -1.78 -11.44
N LEU A 583 16.30 -3.09 -11.68
CA LEU A 583 15.77 -3.62 -12.94
C LEU A 583 14.30 -3.19 -13.17
N TYR A 584 13.46 -3.31 -12.14
CA TYR A 584 12.05 -2.89 -12.20
C TYR A 584 11.93 -1.41 -12.56
N GLU A 585 12.68 -0.55 -11.86
CA GLU A 585 12.68 0.89 -12.11
C GLU A 585 13.11 1.21 -13.54
N ALA A 586 14.21 0.62 -14.02
CA ALA A 586 14.71 0.84 -15.38
C ALA A 586 13.68 0.47 -16.46
N LEU A 587 12.97 -0.65 -16.27
CA LEU A 587 11.92 -1.09 -17.21
C LEU A 587 10.70 -0.16 -17.20
N LYS A 588 10.30 0.35 -16.03
CA LYS A 588 9.19 1.32 -15.93
C LYS A 588 9.56 2.68 -16.53
N LEU A 589 10.82 3.11 -16.45
CA LEU A 589 11.30 4.32 -17.14
C LEU A 589 11.20 4.24 -18.67
N LEU A 590 11.18 3.02 -19.23
CA LEU A 590 10.91 2.75 -20.64
C LEU A 590 9.42 2.64 -20.98
N ASN A 591 8.52 2.83 -20.00
CA ASN A 591 7.07 2.69 -20.15
C ASN A 591 6.64 1.34 -20.75
N LEU A 592 7.34 0.26 -20.37
CA LEU A 592 6.97 -1.10 -20.73
C LEU A 592 5.87 -1.65 -19.80
N ASN A 593 5.08 -2.60 -20.31
CA ASN A 593 4.14 -3.37 -19.50
C ASN A 593 4.91 -4.40 -18.64
N VAL A 594 5.41 -3.93 -17.50
CA VAL A 594 6.25 -4.71 -16.58
C VAL A 594 5.40 -5.52 -15.61
N GLY A 595 5.86 -6.74 -15.35
CA GLY A 595 5.30 -7.64 -14.35
C GLY A 595 6.34 -8.46 -13.64
N PHE A 596 5.84 -9.47 -12.93
CA PHE A 596 6.62 -10.48 -12.24
C PHE A 596 6.17 -11.87 -12.66
N THR A 597 7.10 -12.81 -12.62
CA THR A 597 6.82 -14.24 -12.65
C THR A 597 7.63 -14.92 -11.57
N THR A 598 7.24 -16.12 -11.19
CA THR A 598 7.94 -16.95 -10.21
C THR A 598 8.24 -18.31 -10.83
N PRO A 599 9.12 -19.14 -10.23
CA PRO A 599 9.32 -20.50 -10.68
C PRO A 599 8.02 -21.30 -10.87
N ASN A 600 6.98 -21.02 -10.07
CA ASN A 600 5.69 -21.70 -10.16
C ASN A 600 4.79 -21.20 -11.31
N GLU A 601 4.98 -19.96 -11.74
CA GLU A 601 4.15 -19.36 -12.79
C GLU A 601 4.73 -19.50 -14.20
N MET A 602 5.96 -20.02 -14.35
CA MET A 602 6.64 -20.17 -15.65
C MET A 602 5.79 -20.91 -16.69
N GLY A 603 5.02 -21.92 -16.28
CA GLY A 603 4.17 -22.72 -17.18
C GLY A 603 2.94 -21.98 -17.74
N ARG A 604 2.57 -20.83 -17.17
CA ARG A 604 1.43 -20.01 -17.62
C ARG A 604 1.84 -18.93 -18.62
N LEU A 605 3.13 -18.79 -18.86
CA LEU A 605 3.67 -17.73 -19.71
C LEU A 605 3.50 -18.05 -21.19
N ASP A 606 3.12 -17.05 -21.96
CA ASP A 606 3.09 -17.07 -23.42
C ASP A 606 4.50 -16.86 -23.98
N ALA A 607 5.15 -17.97 -24.31
CA ALA A 607 6.52 -18.00 -24.83
C ALA A 607 6.73 -17.24 -26.15
N ALA A 608 5.67 -17.00 -26.94
CA ALA A 608 5.81 -16.33 -28.24
C ALA A 608 6.08 -14.83 -28.10
N THR A 609 5.60 -14.25 -27.01
CA THR A 609 5.42 -12.80 -26.89
C THR A 609 5.92 -12.25 -25.56
N GLN A 610 5.94 -13.04 -24.47
CA GLN A 610 6.49 -12.60 -23.18
C GLN A 610 8.01 -12.83 -23.11
N THR A 611 8.67 -11.91 -22.42
CA THR A 611 10.10 -11.95 -22.13
C THR A 611 10.30 -12.00 -20.62
N VAL A 612 11.09 -12.97 -20.15
CA VAL A 612 11.47 -13.11 -18.74
C VAL A 612 12.82 -12.45 -18.52
N LEU A 613 12.90 -11.53 -17.55
CA LEU A 613 14.12 -10.87 -17.15
C LEU A 613 14.56 -11.40 -15.78
N VAL A 614 15.74 -11.97 -15.73
CA VAL A 614 16.31 -12.55 -14.52
C VAL A 614 17.23 -11.50 -13.89
N PRO A 615 16.89 -10.94 -12.71
CA PRO A 615 17.81 -10.08 -11.96
C PRO A 615 19.00 -10.90 -11.43
N PRO A 616 20.03 -10.30 -10.82
CA PRO A 616 21.12 -11.06 -10.22
C PRO A 616 20.57 -12.09 -9.21
N THR A 617 20.61 -13.38 -9.55
CA THR A 617 19.93 -14.46 -8.82
C THR A 617 20.95 -15.51 -8.37
N PRO A 618 21.76 -15.23 -7.32
CA PRO A 618 22.89 -16.09 -6.94
C PRO A 618 22.49 -17.47 -6.41
N PHE A 619 21.33 -17.60 -5.77
CA PHE A 619 20.81 -18.86 -5.21
C PHE A 619 19.53 -19.29 -5.95
N ILE A 620 19.47 -20.55 -6.38
CA ILE A 620 18.27 -21.11 -7.02
C ILE A 620 18.19 -22.62 -6.79
N SER A 621 16.99 -23.14 -6.48
CA SER A 621 16.81 -24.59 -6.40
C SER A 621 16.92 -25.26 -7.77
N THR A 622 17.24 -26.56 -7.79
CA THR A 622 17.29 -27.31 -9.05
C THR A 622 15.93 -27.29 -9.75
N ASN A 623 14.83 -27.48 -9.02
CA ASN A 623 13.49 -27.43 -9.60
C ASN A 623 13.18 -26.05 -10.20
N SER A 624 13.48 -24.96 -9.49
CA SER A 624 13.25 -23.60 -9.99
C SER A 624 14.06 -23.31 -11.26
N LEU A 625 15.33 -23.72 -11.29
CA LEU A 625 16.19 -23.55 -12.47
C LEU A 625 15.69 -24.38 -13.67
N GLU A 626 15.27 -25.62 -13.45
CA GLU A 626 14.76 -26.47 -14.54
C GLU A 626 13.45 -25.92 -15.11
N ARG A 627 12.57 -25.33 -14.29
CA ARG A 627 11.37 -24.64 -14.79
C ARG A 627 11.71 -23.41 -15.63
N LEU A 628 12.72 -22.64 -15.22
CA LEU A 628 13.21 -21.52 -16.00
C LEU A 628 13.83 -21.97 -17.33
N LYS A 629 14.61 -23.06 -17.34
CA LYS A 629 15.16 -23.66 -18.57
C LYS A 629 14.09 -24.26 -19.49
N ALA A 630 12.99 -24.75 -18.92
CA ALA A 630 11.90 -25.32 -19.68
C ALA A 630 11.13 -24.26 -20.48
N PHE A 631 11.16 -23.00 -20.05
CA PHE A 631 10.52 -21.89 -20.75
C PHE A 631 11.13 -21.68 -22.14
N LYS A 632 10.29 -21.74 -23.18
CA LYS A 632 10.71 -21.64 -24.58
C LYS A 632 10.70 -20.22 -25.14
N GLY A 633 10.33 -19.25 -24.30
CA GLY A 633 10.34 -17.83 -24.68
C GLY A 633 11.69 -17.19 -24.47
N ARG A 634 11.70 -15.86 -24.47
CA ARG A 634 12.92 -15.06 -24.38
C ARG A 634 13.32 -14.90 -22.91
N VAL A 635 14.58 -15.20 -22.59
CA VAL A 635 15.16 -14.97 -21.26
C VAL A 635 16.31 -13.98 -21.37
N VAL A 636 16.23 -12.88 -20.63
CA VAL A 636 17.31 -11.89 -20.50
C VAL A 636 17.94 -12.05 -19.12
N LEU A 637 19.26 -12.23 -19.06
CA LEU A 637 20.00 -12.28 -17.81
C LEU A 637 20.58 -10.90 -17.49
N VAL A 638 20.43 -10.43 -16.25
CA VAL A 638 21.01 -9.17 -15.76
C VAL A 638 21.92 -9.47 -14.59
N GLY A 639 23.23 -9.34 -14.80
CA GLY A 639 24.25 -9.73 -13.82
C GLY A 639 24.50 -11.23 -13.75
N GLU A 640 25.31 -11.65 -12.78
CA GLU A 640 25.65 -13.05 -12.55
C GLU A 640 24.52 -13.77 -11.79
N SER A 641 24.29 -15.04 -12.11
CA SER A 641 23.20 -15.84 -11.53
C SER A 641 23.55 -17.32 -11.45
N PHE A 642 22.83 -18.05 -10.59
CA PHE A 642 22.80 -19.51 -10.47
C PHE A 642 24.09 -20.17 -9.99
N GLY A 643 24.92 -19.43 -9.24
CA GLY A 643 26.18 -19.96 -8.70
C GLY A 643 25.99 -20.98 -7.57
N LYS A 644 24.86 -20.91 -6.84
CA LYS A 644 24.57 -21.77 -5.69
C LYS A 644 23.16 -22.35 -5.76
N ASN A 645 22.97 -23.51 -5.12
CA ASN A 645 21.63 -24.01 -4.86
C ASN A 645 20.98 -23.25 -3.70
N GLU A 646 19.74 -23.57 -3.37
CA GLU A 646 18.95 -22.90 -2.34
C GLU A 646 19.56 -23.00 -0.93
N VAL A 647 20.30 -24.07 -0.63
CA VAL A 647 21.01 -24.25 0.64
C VAL A 647 22.46 -23.74 0.62
N GLY A 648 22.88 -23.07 -0.45
CA GLY A 648 24.20 -22.42 -0.55
C GLY A 648 25.34 -23.31 -1.04
N ALA A 649 25.06 -24.57 -1.43
CA ALA A 649 26.06 -25.43 -2.04
C ALA A 649 26.40 -24.94 -3.47
N PRO A 650 27.69 -24.93 -3.86
CA PRO A 650 28.08 -24.56 -5.23
C PRO A 650 27.38 -25.42 -6.27
N ARG A 651 26.93 -24.80 -7.38
CA ARG A 651 26.44 -25.52 -8.55
C ARG A 651 27.53 -25.61 -9.61
N ALA A 652 27.59 -26.73 -10.33
CA ALA A 652 28.36 -26.81 -11.56
C ALA A 652 27.84 -25.78 -12.58
N ALA A 653 28.72 -25.28 -13.44
CA ALA A 653 28.35 -24.33 -14.48
C ALA A 653 27.20 -24.88 -15.34
N GLY A 654 26.07 -24.17 -15.37
CA GLY A 654 24.85 -24.63 -16.03
C GLY A 654 23.74 -23.59 -15.93
N GLY A 655 23.92 -22.47 -16.65
CA GLY A 655 22.95 -21.38 -16.71
C GLY A 655 21.79 -21.64 -17.66
N ILE A 656 21.23 -20.57 -18.22
CA ILE A 656 20.20 -20.65 -19.26
C ILE A 656 20.86 -20.96 -20.61
N PRO A 657 20.45 -22.03 -21.31
CA PRO A 657 20.94 -22.29 -22.66
C PRO A 657 20.52 -21.17 -23.62
N ALA A 658 21.50 -20.51 -24.25
CA ALA A 658 21.29 -19.45 -25.24
C ALA A 658 20.29 -18.35 -24.79
N PRO A 659 20.61 -17.56 -23.75
CA PRO A 659 19.75 -16.45 -23.34
C PRO A 659 19.57 -15.47 -24.51
N PHE A 660 18.40 -14.84 -24.58
CA PHE A 660 18.10 -13.82 -25.59
C PHE A 660 19.10 -12.65 -25.52
N ALA A 661 19.48 -12.27 -24.30
CA ALA A 661 20.56 -11.33 -24.05
C ALA A 661 21.16 -11.54 -22.65
N THR A 662 22.36 -11.01 -22.43
CA THR A 662 22.98 -10.89 -21.12
C THR A 662 23.48 -9.46 -20.94
N LEU A 663 23.08 -8.83 -19.85
CA LEU A 663 23.42 -7.46 -19.49
C LEU A 663 24.21 -7.45 -18.19
N LYS A 664 25.10 -6.47 -18.03
CA LYS A 664 25.72 -6.19 -16.73
C LYS A 664 24.67 -5.59 -15.81
N HIS A 665 24.69 -5.98 -14.53
CA HIS A 665 23.89 -5.31 -13.51
C HIS A 665 24.45 -3.92 -13.21
N ASP A 666 23.56 -2.95 -13.02
CA ASP A 666 23.87 -1.55 -12.69
C ASP A 666 22.63 -0.90 -12.04
N HIS A 667 22.76 0.36 -11.63
CA HIS A 667 21.63 1.17 -11.16
C HIS A 667 20.64 1.50 -12.29
N SER A 668 19.41 1.85 -11.91
CA SER A 668 18.23 1.94 -12.78
C SER A 668 18.48 2.77 -14.04
N PHE A 669 19.00 4.00 -13.90
CA PHE A 669 19.25 4.91 -15.02
C PHE A 669 20.33 4.41 -15.98
N ALA A 670 21.39 3.74 -15.49
CA ALA A 670 22.41 3.14 -16.34
C ALA A 670 21.89 1.91 -17.11
N LEU A 671 20.86 1.22 -16.59
CA LEU A 671 20.22 0.09 -17.26
C LEU A 671 19.24 0.50 -18.37
N VAL A 672 18.72 1.74 -18.38
CA VAL A 672 17.70 2.19 -19.34
C VAL A 672 18.12 1.98 -20.80
N GLN A 673 19.28 2.48 -21.21
CA GLN A 673 19.73 2.40 -22.61
C GLN A 673 20.10 0.97 -23.05
N PRO A 674 20.83 0.17 -22.26
CA PRO A 674 21.04 -1.25 -22.56
C PRO A 674 19.73 -2.03 -22.70
N LEU A 675 18.77 -1.83 -21.79
CA LEU A 675 17.48 -2.50 -21.85
C LEU A 675 16.67 -2.07 -23.08
N GLU A 676 16.63 -0.78 -23.39
CA GLU A 676 15.93 -0.29 -24.59
C GLU A 676 16.50 -0.92 -25.87
N THR A 677 17.83 -1.02 -25.95
CA THR A 677 18.52 -1.62 -27.10
C THR A 677 18.15 -3.10 -27.27
N VAL A 678 18.09 -3.85 -26.17
CA VAL A 678 17.77 -5.28 -26.19
C VAL A 678 16.27 -5.54 -26.42
N LEU A 679 15.40 -4.75 -25.80
CA LEU A 679 13.97 -5.05 -25.72
C LEU A 679 13.14 -4.40 -26.84
N SER A 680 13.58 -3.29 -27.42
CA SER A 680 12.83 -2.61 -28.50
C SER A 680 12.48 -3.49 -29.71
N PRO A 681 13.29 -4.49 -30.16
CA PRO A 681 12.91 -5.35 -31.27
C PRO A 681 11.76 -6.30 -30.96
N VAL A 682 11.46 -6.52 -29.67
CA VAL A 682 10.45 -7.47 -29.18
C VAL A 682 9.32 -6.78 -28.41
N ALA A 683 9.43 -5.48 -28.18
CA ALA A 683 8.40 -4.69 -27.53
C ALA A 683 7.15 -4.57 -28.41
N PRO A 684 5.94 -4.76 -27.85
CA PRO A 684 4.72 -4.45 -28.56
C PRO A 684 4.74 -3.00 -29.06
N LYS A 685 4.19 -2.77 -30.25
CA LYS A 685 4.01 -1.41 -30.74
C LYS A 685 3.00 -0.68 -29.84
N PRO A 686 3.29 0.56 -29.41
CA PRO A 686 2.34 1.34 -28.64
C PRO A 686 1.11 1.65 -29.49
N LEU A 687 -0.05 1.79 -28.85
CA LEU A 687 -1.31 2.18 -29.51
C LEU A 687 -1.21 3.61 -30.06
N VAL A 688 -0.55 4.49 -29.31
CA VAL A 688 -0.24 5.87 -29.66
C VAL A 688 1.27 6.10 -29.48
N ALA A 689 1.93 6.57 -30.53
CA ALA A 689 3.32 6.96 -30.46
C ALA A 689 3.46 8.25 -29.63
N VAL A 690 4.31 8.21 -28.60
CA VAL A 690 4.54 9.33 -27.68
C VAL A 690 6.04 9.57 -27.53
N ALA A 691 6.47 10.82 -27.74
CA ALA A 691 7.83 11.24 -27.46
C ALA A 691 7.88 12.09 -26.18
N VAL A 692 8.83 11.78 -25.29
CA VAL A 692 9.07 12.54 -24.06
C VAL A 692 10.43 13.22 -24.14
N THR A 693 10.44 14.53 -23.93
CA THR A 693 11.65 15.35 -23.97
C THR A 693 11.78 16.25 -22.74
N ASP A 694 13.01 16.66 -22.43
CA ASP A 694 13.29 17.73 -21.49
C ASP A 694 12.95 19.11 -22.09
N LYS A 695 13.16 20.18 -21.32
CA LYS A 695 12.93 21.55 -21.81
C LYS A 695 13.82 21.94 -23.00
N GLY A 696 14.95 21.27 -23.19
CA GLY A 696 15.90 21.47 -24.28
C GLY A 696 15.63 20.60 -25.51
N GLY A 697 14.56 19.78 -25.52
CA GLY A 697 14.21 18.92 -26.64
C GLY A 697 14.99 17.60 -26.70
N ARG A 698 15.78 17.27 -25.67
CA ARG A 698 16.49 15.99 -25.59
C ARG A 698 15.56 14.91 -25.04
N LYS A 699 15.71 13.66 -25.51
CA LYS A 699 14.94 12.51 -24.98
C LYS A 699 15.05 12.46 -23.46
N ALA A 700 13.91 12.26 -22.80
CA ALA A 700 13.84 12.19 -21.34
C ALA A 700 12.92 11.05 -20.88
N VAL A 701 13.09 10.66 -19.62
CA VAL A 701 12.26 9.66 -18.93
C VAL A 701 11.59 10.28 -17.70
N GLY A 702 10.79 9.49 -16.98
CA GLY A 702 10.13 9.89 -15.74
C GLY A 702 8.67 10.30 -15.91
N VAL A 703 8.09 10.21 -17.12
CA VAL A 703 6.63 10.24 -17.30
C VAL A 703 6.16 8.80 -17.35
N ALA A 704 5.41 8.37 -16.34
CA ALA A 704 4.69 7.10 -16.37
C ALA A 704 3.49 7.22 -17.32
N MET A 705 3.36 6.25 -18.21
CA MET A 705 2.36 6.24 -19.27
C MET A 705 1.63 4.90 -19.33
N GLY A 706 0.31 4.96 -19.48
CA GLY A 706 -0.55 3.80 -19.75
C GLY A 706 -1.42 4.06 -20.97
N GLN A 707 -1.66 3.01 -21.77
CA GLN A 707 -2.46 3.10 -22.98
C GLN A 707 -3.49 1.98 -23.03
N ALA A 708 -4.70 2.29 -23.48
CA ALA A 708 -5.77 1.31 -23.66
C ALA A 708 -6.69 1.73 -24.81
N THR A 709 -7.49 0.80 -25.31
CA THR A 709 -8.61 1.14 -26.19
C THR A 709 -9.86 1.38 -25.35
N ASP A 710 -10.52 2.52 -25.55
CA ASP A 710 -11.80 2.79 -24.93
C ASP A 710 -12.87 1.87 -25.53
N ALA A 711 -13.50 1.06 -24.68
CA ALA A 711 -14.47 0.05 -25.13
C ALA A 711 -15.73 0.65 -25.77
N LYS A 712 -16.07 1.91 -25.44
CA LYS A 712 -17.29 2.57 -25.92
C LYS A 712 -17.10 3.23 -27.28
N SER A 713 -16.01 3.97 -27.45
CA SER A 713 -15.75 4.76 -28.65
C SER A 713 -14.76 4.13 -29.63
N GLY A 714 -13.97 3.14 -29.20
CA GLY A 714 -12.88 2.57 -29.99
C GLY A 714 -11.64 3.48 -30.12
N ASN A 715 -11.68 4.69 -29.53
CA ASN A 715 -10.55 5.61 -29.48
C ASN A 715 -9.49 5.15 -28.46
N MET A 716 -8.30 5.75 -28.52
CA MET A 716 -7.21 5.38 -27.62
C MET A 716 -7.21 6.25 -26.36
N LEU A 717 -7.15 5.60 -25.20
CA LEU A 717 -6.91 6.22 -23.90
C LEU A 717 -5.41 6.32 -23.66
N LEU A 718 -4.98 7.46 -23.12
CA LEU A 718 -3.60 7.70 -22.70
C LEU A 718 -3.61 8.41 -21.35
N VAL A 719 -3.04 7.78 -20.32
CA VAL A 719 -2.74 8.44 -19.04
C VAL A 719 -1.27 8.83 -19.01
N LEU A 720 -1.00 10.04 -18.55
CA LEU A 720 0.34 10.59 -18.37
C LEU A 720 0.49 11.06 -16.93
N ASN A 721 1.54 10.62 -16.24
CA ASN A 721 1.87 11.06 -14.88
C ASN A 721 3.37 11.36 -14.78
N ASN A 722 3.74 12.64 -14.59
CA ASN A 722 5.16 13.00 -14.47
C ASN A 722 5.68 12.73 -13.06
N LEU A 723 6.37 11.60 -12.90
CA LEU A 723 7.05 11.19 -11.67
C LEU A 723 8.38 11.92 -11.47
N GLY A 724 8.97 12.44 -12.54
CA GLY A 724 10.26 13.12 -12.52
C GLY A 724 10.22 14.45 -11.74
N LYS A 725 11.33 14.81 -11.12
CA LYS A 725 11.48 16.11 -10.41
C LYS A 725 11.53 17.32 -11.35
N ASP A 726 11.67 17.08 -12.65
CA ASP A 726 11.77 18.11 -13.68
C ASP A 726 10.53 18.14 -14.58
N PRO A 727 10.19 19.32 -15.15
CA PRO A 727 9.15 19.38 -16.17
C PRO A 727 9.53 18.59 -17.42
N ARG A 728 8.53 17.97 -18.04
CA ARG A 728 8.64 17.17 -19.27
C ARG A 728 7.74 17.72 -20.36
N VAL A 729 8.15 17.53 -21.60
CA VAL A 729 7.34 17.83 -22.79
C VAL A 729 6.99 16.51 -23.45
N VAL A 730 5.69 16.24 -23.53
CA VAL A 730 5.12 15.09 -24.20
C VAL A 730 4.59 15.52 -25.55
N SER A 731 5.01 14.84 -26.62
CA SER A 731 4.55 15.10 -27.98
C SER A 731 3.84 13.87 -28.53
N ILE A 732 2.62 14.08 -29.00
CA ILE A 732 1.79 13.13 -29.75
C ILE A 732 1.80 13.58 -31.22
N ASP A 733 1.58 12.66 -32.16
CA ASP A 733 1.44 12.97 -33.58
C ASP A 733 0.46 14.15 -33.79
N PRO A 734 0.88 15.25 -34.46
CA PRO A 734 0.08 16.45 -34.62
C PRO A 734 -1.20 16.26 -35.45
N ASP A 735 -1.31 15.20 -36.25
CA ASP A 735 -2.49 14.93 -37.08
C ASP A 735 -3.63 14.26 -36.27
N LEU A 736 -3.31 13.70 -35.09
CA LEU A 736 -4.30 13.09 -34.21
C LEU A 736 -5.09 14.14 -33.42
N LYS A 737 -6.35 13.85 -33.11
CA LYS A 737 -7.17 14.73 -32.28
C LYS A 737 -7.11 14.30 -30.82
N VAL A 738 -6.63 15.19 -29.95
CA VAL A 738 -6.45 14.90 -28.52
C VAL A 738 -7.42 15.72 -27.66
N ALA A 739 -8.09 15.05 -26.74
CA ALA A 739 -8.95 15.67 -25.73
C ALA A 739 -8.52 15.28 -24.31
N ASP A 740 -8.52 16.25 -23.40
CA ASP A 740 -8.38 16.04 -21.96
C ASP A 740 -9.75 15.61 -21.40
N LEU A 741 -9.84 14.39 -20.90
CA LEU A 741 -11.07 13.79 -20.37
C LEU A 741 -11.45 14.33 -19.00
N ILE A 742 -10.49 14.83 -18.21
CA ILE A 742 -10.73 15.35 -16.86
C ILE A 742 -11.40 16.71 -16.93
N HIS A 743 -10.92 17.57 -17.85
CA HIS A 743 -11.44 18.92 -18.04
C HIS A 743 -12.42 19.04 -19.22
N HIS A 744 -12.67 17.95 -19.95
CA HIS A 744 -13.54 17.89 -21.13
C HIS A 744 -13.23 18.95 -22.20
N ARG A 745 -11.96 19.10 -22.57
CA ARG A 745 -11.51 20.08 -23.58
C ARG A 745 -10.55 19.49 -24.59
N LYS A 746 -10.57 20.00 -25.82
CA LYS A 746 -9.51 19.72 -26.80
C LYS A 746 -8.21 20.38 -26.35
N ILE A 747 -7.10 19.71 -26.55
CA ILE A 747 -5.77 20.22 -26.20
C ILE A 747 -4.83 20.08 -27.40
N GLN A 748 -3.69 20.77 -27.32
CA GLN A 748 -2.61 20.60 -28.28
C GLN A 748 -1.86 19.29 -28.03
N ASN A 749 -1.31 18.72 -29.10
CA ASN A 749 -0.58 17.45 -29.10
C ASN A 749 0.81 17.56 -28.45
N ARG A 750 1.27 18.79 -28.18
CA ARG A 750 2.48 19.10 -27.42
C ARG A 750 2.12 19.59 -26.02
N ILE A 751 2.33 18.74 -25.03
CA ILE A 751 1.86 18.92 -23.65
C ILE A 751 3.05 19.14 -22.73
N LYS A 752 3.04 20.22 -21.95
CA LYS A 752 4.00 20.43 -20.87
C LYS A 752 3.43 19.87 -19.57
N LEU A 753 4.17 18.97 -18.95
CA LEU A 753 3.86 18.38 -17.64
C LEU A 753 4.86 18.91 -16.61
N GLN A 754 4.37 19.53 -15.55
CA GLN A 754 5.16 19.81 -14.35
C GLN A 754 5.38 18.52 -13.55
N PRO A 755 6.30 18.48 -12.58
CA PRO A 755 6.35 17.39 -11.61
C PRO A 755 4.98 17.15 -10.98
N CYS A 756 4.58 15.89 -10.85
CA CYS A 756 3.26 15.45 -10.36
C CYS A 756 2.05 15.86 -11.23
N ASP A 757 2.24 16.40 -12.44
CA ASP A 757 1.10 16.60 -13.35
C ASP A 757 0.55 15.26 -13.84
N VAL A 758 -0.78 15.11 -13.74
CA VAL A 758 -1.53 13.99 -14.32
C VAL A 758 -2.46 14.48 -15.43
N ARG A 759 -2.51 13.75 -16.54
CA ARG A 759 -3.48 13.93 -17.64
C ARG A 759 -4.09 12.58 -18.01
N LEU A 760 -5.41 12.56 -18.22
CA LEU A 760 -6.12 11.46 -18.87
C LEU A 760 -6.64 11.97 -20.21
N LEU A 761 -6.19 11.36 -21.30
CA LEU A 761 -6.40 11.83 -22.65
C LEU A 761 -7.17 10.79 -23.47
N MET A 762 -8.03 11.27 -24.35
CA MET A 762 -8.61 10.52 -25.45
C MET A 762 -7.97 10.97 -26.75
N VAL A 763 -7.48 10.02 -27.54
CA VAL A 763 -6.85 10.24 -28.84
C VAL A 763 -7.70 9.55 -29.90
N ALA A 764 -8.32 10.34 -30.77
CA ALA A 764 -9.06 9.80 -31.91
C ALA A 764 -8.08 9.47 -33.04
N MET A 765 -8.14 8.21 -33.49
CA MET A 765 -7.32 7.66 -34.57
C MET A 765 -7.85 8.01 -35.95
#